data_AF-A0A3B1IYS9-F1
#
_entry.id   AF-A0A3B1IYS9-F1
#
_cell.length_a   1.000
_cell.length_b   1.000
_cell.length_c   1.000
_cell.angle_alpha   90.00
_cell.angle_beta   90.00
_cell.angle_gamma   90.00
#
_symmetry.space_group_name_H-M   'P 1'
#
loop_
_entity.id
_entity.type
_entity.pdbx_description
1 polymer ?
#
loop_
_entity_poly.entity_id
_entity_poly.type
_entity_poly.pdbx_seq_one_letter_code
_entity_poly.pdbx_strand_id
1 'polypeptide(L)'
;MEPKTIEMAALGRSLYPGMLYDCRSDSFIPGVTLWDKASLTQDLDIRKQPNTDLKFSASDSLSDKASLLDVSASLKASFFGGLVEVGGSAKYLNHKKCSEKQSRVTMQYSQRTKFEQLTMTQLGKITYPEVFEQKTATHVVTSVLYGSQVFMVFDRTNADTDNKQEVEGNLNVLVKKIPSFSMEGEGALKMNEYEKKLAESISCTFYGDCVLEENPTTYIEALQIYKKLPTLLRQKENDAVPVRVWLYPLTHLDSRAAKLEREISATLISDIQSVLEELGNAERKVRDLFGNKMVNDFEDVKDRLRLFQRSVEDYKLLFQKALSRILPAIRGSQNEKEMEKLTNILLIHQRSPFSTNKLKKWLDDIHAELNLLNTYTSQLGAVQVITSSVKFDEVIFDPRVDTVVCFSFTSLDKDPYLSTITDFLKIEDLENLNLISETSDQDIQAWFRNSEIYEKMRRNFYLFKSFFEVNQRNEKTKFVIDPVSDSSNPGASIRLYRNGQIKDNNFQPVSKPPKPSVSIQNRDVILKLQKSPTGETIQYRVEYRATQSPGDSGADSENWEFRVTPDAQETYTLTGLQFENQYHVRYRAVGDVGMSEASDSSDAFSLREESDPGASFCIELRNRILTSLGTSKWSLSTIQSELTNRVSDIVIPYEGAISDGLKPGMALFLRGVVPKDGEDFTINLKTKSGEDGDIAFQFKFQFKTCTVVCNSFKKGEWGKPEETRNAPLRKGNTFNIFMVIHPEHYEVIVNGQVFSKVKHRIPLKRVSVMNITGNVDMNTFSIIEVSLSYSYTYFISSTDHIGTLCSSMIINN
;
A
#
# COMPACT_ATOMS: atom_id res chain seq x y z
N MET A 1 -56.15 -28.97 4.67
CA MET A 1 -56.30 -28.30 3.36
C MET A 1 -57.40 -28.98 2.55
N GLU A 2 -58.21 -28.26 1.76
CA GLU A 2 -59.15 -28.91 0.82
C GLU A 2 -58.39 -29.51 -0.38
N PRO A 3 -58.77 -30.68 -0.90
CA PRO A 3 -58.13 -31.24 -2.09
C PRO A 3 -58.39 -30.34 -3.29
N LYS A 4 -57.34 -29.96 -4.01
CA LYS A 4 -57.42 -29.03 -5.15
C LYS A 4 -56.68 -29.59 -6.34
N THR A 5 -57.20 -29.34 -7.53
CA THR A 5 -56.48 -29.59 -8.78
C THR A 5 -55.23 -28.71 -8.82
N ILE A 6 -54.08 -29.30 -9.17
CA ILE A 6 -52.79 -28.61 -9.23
C ILE A 6 -52.32 -28.52 -10.67
N GLU A 7 -51.92 -27.32 -11.09
CA GLU A 7 -51.18 -27.12 -12.33
C GLU A 7 -49.68 -26.99 -12.02
N MET A 8 -48.83 -27.71 -12.75
CA MET A 8 -47.39 -27.72 -12.50
C MET A 8 -46.54 -27.87 -13.77
N ALA A 9 -45.30 -27.36 -13.70
CA ALA A 9 -44.30 -27.54 -14.74
C ALA A 9 -43.76 -28.97 -14.74
N ALA A 10 -43.63 -29.57 -15.93
CA ALA A 10 -43.13 -30.94 -16.08
C ALA A 10 -41.61 -31.05 -15.87
N LEU A 11 -40.85 -29.99 -16.18
CA LEU A 11 -39.40 -29.91 -15.97
C LEU A 11 -38.59 -31.05 -16.62
N GLY A 12 -39.02 -31.49 -17.82
CA GLY A 12 -38.39 -32.58 -18.56
C GLY A 12 -38.69 -33.98 -18.02
N ARG A 13 -39.59 -34.11 -17.04
CA ARG A 13 -40.09 -35.41 -16.55
C ARG A 13 -41.12 -35.98 -17.53
N SER A 14 -41.03 -37.27 -17.81
CA SER A 14 -41.92 -37.99 -18.73
C SER A 14 -43.30 -38.28 -18.11
N LEU A 15 -44.09 -37.24 -17.91
CA LEU A 15 -45.44 -37.31 -17.34
C LEU A 15 -46.50 -37.42 -18.45
N TYR A 16 -47.45 -38.34 -18.29
CA TYR A 16 -48.53 -38.57 -19.26
C TYR A 16 -49.88 -38.78 -18.56
N PRO A 17 -51.02 -38.57 -19.25
CA PRO A 17 -52.35 -38.79 -18.67
C PRO A 17 -52.53 -40.21 -18.12
N GLY A 18 -53.07 -40.32 -16.90
CA GLY A 18 -53.28 -41.58 -16.17
C GLY A 18 -52.14 -41.95 -15.21
N MET A 19 -51.00 -41.26 -15.26
CA MET A 19 -49.87 -41.50 -14.38
C MET A 19 -50.15 -41.00 -12.96
N LEU A 20 -49.73 -41.78 -11.96
CA LEU A 20 -49.86 -41.42 -10.55
C LEU A 20 -48.72 -40.50 -10.10
N TYR A 21 -49.07 -39.50 -9.29
CA TYR A 21 -48.13 -38.49 -8.78
C TYR A 21 -48.31 -38.27 -7.28
N ASP A 22 -47.20 -38.21 -6.54
CA ASP A 22 -47.19 -37.86 -5.14
C ASP A 22 -46.68 -36.42 -4.91
N CYS A 23 -47.60 -35.49 -4.71
CA CYS A 23 -47.29 -34.10 -4.38
C CYS A 23 -46.55 -33.92 -3.04
N ARG A 24 -46.45 -34.94 -2.18
CA ARG A 24 -45.66 -34.87 -0.95
C ARG A 24 -44.16 -34.87 -1.26
N SER A 25 -43.73 -35.81 -2.09
CA SER A 25 -42.33 -36.02 -2.48
C SER A 25 -41.98 -35.46 -3.87
N ASP A 26 -42.97 -34.95 -4.62
CA ASP A 26 -42.84 -34.54 -6.02
C ASP A 26 -42.29 -35.64 -6.95
N SER A 27 -42.71 -36.87 -6.67
CA SER A 27 -42.33 -38.07 -7.42
C SER A 27 -43.52 -38.66 -8.17
N PHE A 28 -43.22 -39.40 -9.25
CA PHE A 28 -44.19 -40.16 -10.02
C PHE A 28 -43.85 -41.65 -9.95
N ILE A 29 -44.84 -42.50 -10.21
CA ILE A 29 -44.66 -43.96 -10.16
C ILE A 29 -44.70 -44.50 -11.60
N PRO A 30 -43.57 -44.90 -12.18
CA PRO A 30 -43.55 -45.48 -13.51
C PRO A 30 -44.34 -46.79 -13.55
N GLY A 31 -45.19 -46.95 -14.57
CA GLY A 31 -45.87 -48.22 -14.86
C GLY A 31 -47.07 -48.56 -13.97
N VAL A 32 -47.41 -47.73 -12.98
CA VAL A 32 -48.60 -47.91 -12.14
C VAL A 32 -49.65 -46.87 -12.51
N THR A 33 -50.84 -47.33 -12.87
CA THR A 33 -51.98 -46.50 -13.32
C THR A 33 -53.27 -46.98 -12.67
N LEU A 34 -54.29 -46.12 -12.57
CA LEU A 34 -55.63 -46.49 -12.06
C LEU A 34 -56.45 -47.30 -13.08
N TRP A 35 -56.12 -47.16 -14.36
CA TRP A 35 -56.83 -47.74 -15.48
C TRP A 35 -55.90 -48.61 -16.32
N ASP A 36 -56.46 -49.59 -17.02
CA ASP A 36 -55.71 -50.37 -18.00
C ASP A 36 -55.35 -49.54 -19.23
N LYS A 37 -54.36 -50.02 -19.98
CA LYS A 37 -53.83 -49.32 -21.14
C LYS A 37 -54.88 -49.07 -22.23
N ALA A 38 -55.80 -50.02 -22.45
CA ALA A 38 -56.81 -49.88 -23.50
C ALA A 38 -57.78 -48.74 -23.17
N SER A 39 -58.26 -48.71 -21.91
CA SER A 39 -59.07 -47.61 -21.38
C SER A 39 -58.36 -46.26 -21.55
N LEU A 40 -57.09 -46.14 -21.11
CA LEU A 40 -56.29 -44.91 -21.22
C LEU A 40 -56.15 -44.39 -22.65
N THR A 41 -56.03 -45.28 -23.64
CA THR A 41 -55.87 -44.89 -25.05
C THR A 41 -57.18 -44.56 -25.77
N GLN A 42 -58.30 -45.19 -25.41
CA GLN A 42 -59.57 -45.02 -26.12
C GLN A 42 -60.27 -43.70 -25.78
N ASP A 43 -60.06 -43.18 -24.58
CA ASP A 43 -60.82 -42.09 -23.96
C ASP A 43 -59.98 -40.81 -23.77
N LEU A 44 -58.96 -40.61 -24.62
CA LEU A 44 -58.08 -39.44 -24.63
C LEU A 44 -58.59 -38.37 -25.60
N ASP A 45 -58.91 -37.17 -25.10
CA ASP A 45 -59.21 -36.00 -25.96
C ASP A 45 -57.91 -35.25 -26.28
N ILE A 46 -57.59 -35.14 -27.57
CA ILE A 46 -56.38 -34.47 -28.07
C ILE A 46 -56.77 -33.22 -28.86
N ARG A 47 -56.24 -32.07 -28.44
CA ARG A 47 -56.47 -30.78 -29.10
C ARG A 47 -55.14 -30.17 -29.52
N LYS A 48 -55.06 -29.68 -30.77
CA LYS A 48 -53.91 -28.89 -31.21
C LYS A 48 -53.96 -27.51 -30.55
N GLN A 49 -52.87 -27.11 -29.92
CA GLN A 49 -52.72 -25.81 -29.26
C GLN A 49 -51.35 -25.19 -29.57
N PRO A 50 -51.12 -24.81 -30.85
CA PRO A 50 -49.86 -24.20 -31.25
C PRO A 50 -49.72 -22.81 -30.62
N ASN A 51 -48.64 -22.59 -29.87
CA ASN A 51 -48.23 -21.26 -29.41
C ASN A 51 -46.71 -21.14 -29.40
N THR A 52 -46.17 -19.95 -29.60
CA THR A 52 -44.73 -19.69 -29.52
C THR A 52 -44.48 -18.46 -28.66
N ASP A 53 -43.65 -18.63 -27.64
CA ASP A 53 -43.25 -17.59 -26.70
C ASP A 53 -41.73 -17.42 -26.72
N LEU A 54 -41.26 -16.17 -26.64
CA LEU A 54 -39.85 -15.83 -26.56
C LEU A 54 -39.63 -14.89 -25.36
N LYS A 55 -38.81 -15.31 -24.39
CA LYS A 55 -38.48 -14.53 -23.19
C LYS A 55 -36.96 -14.29 -23.10
N PHE A 56 -36.57 -13.20 -22.47
CA PHE A 56 -35.17 -12.87 -22.20
C PHE A 56 -35.01 -12.54 -20.71
N SER A 57 -33.92 -13.00 -20.09
CA SER A 57 -33.55 -12.66 -18.72
C SER A 57 -32.08 -12.25 -18.66
N ALA A 58 -31.80 -11.09 -18.05
CA ALA A 58 -30.44 -10.66 -17.72
C ALA A 58 -30.01 -11.10 -16.30
N SER A 59 -30.89 -11.81 -15.57
CA SER A 59 -30.64 -12.33 -14.24
C SER A 59 -30.50 -13.85 -14.25
N ASP A 60 -29.62 -14.35 -13.38
CA ASP A 60 -29.33 -15.78 -13.17
C ASP A 60 -29.78 -16.29 -11.78
N SER A 61 -30.57 -15.48 -11.06
CA SER A 61 -31.09 -15.86 -9.72
C SER A 61 -31.94 -17.14 -9.78
N LEU A 62 -32.03 -17.88 -8.68
CA LEU A 62 -32.87 -19.08 -8.62
C LEU A 62 -34.33 -18.72 -8.86
N SER A 63 -34.78 -17.57 -8.35
CA SER A 63 -36.14 -17.07 -8.57
C SER A 63 -36.43 -16.81 -10.05
N ASP A 64 -35.53 -16.12 -10.76
CA ASP A 64 -35.73 -15.75 -12.16
C ASP A 64 -35.69 -16.98 -13.08
N LYS A 65 -34.81 -17.95 -12.79
CA LYS A 65 -34.79 -19.23 -13.51
C LYS A 65 -36.09 -20.00 -13.32
N ALA A 66 -36.56 -20.08 -12.07
CA ALA A 66 -37.82 -20.73 -11.76
C ALA A 66 -39.00 -20.00 -12.39
N SER A 67 -38.95 -18.67 -12.51
CA SER A 67 -39.96 -17.85 -13.18
C SER A 67 -40.02 -18.09 -14.69
N LEU A 68 -38.88 -18.22 -15.38
CA LEU A 68 -38.83 -18.52 -16.82
C LEU A 68 -39.51 -19.86 -17.15
N LEU A 69 -39.37 -20.85 -16.27
CA LEU A 69 -40.00 -22.17 -16.40
C LEU A 69 -41.39 -22.25 -15.76
N ASP A 70 -41.92 -21.11 -15.28
CA ASP A 70 -43.19 -20.98 -14.58
C ASP A 70 -43.36 -22.02 -13.43
N VAL A 71 -42.30 -22.24 -12.66
CA VAL A 71 -42.26 -23.20 -11.53
C VAL A 71 -43.04 -22.63 -10.34
N SER A 72 -44.03 -23.40 -9.86
CA SER A 72 -44.85 -23.03 -8.69
C SER A 72 -44.03 -23.01 -7.40
N ALA A 73 -44.46 -22.24 -6.39
CA ALA A 73 -43.75 -22.13 -5.12
C ALA A 73 -43.49 -23.51 -4.46
N SER A 74 -44.51 -24.38 -4.44
CA SER A 74 -44.37 -25.74 -3.91
C SER A 74 -43.29 -26.54 -4.67
N LEU A 75 -43.30 -26.50 -5.99
CA LEU A 75 -42.32 -27.22 -6.81
C LEU A 75 -40.91 -26.63 -6.67
N LYS A 76 -40.78 -25.30 -6.46
CA LYS A 76 -39.50 -24.65 -6.14
C LYS A 76 -38.89 -25.23 -4.85
N ALA A 77 -39.70 -25.38 -3.80
CA ALA A 77 -39.24 -25.94 -2.53
C ALA A 77 -38.63 -27.35 -2.72
N SER A 78 -39.29 -28.18 -3.52
CA SER A 78 -38.84 -29.54 -3.82
C SER A 78 -37.59 -29.58 -4.66
N PHE A 79 -37.48 -28.68 -5.64
CA PHE A 79 -36.25 -28.51 -6.42
C PHE A 79 -35.08 -28.08 -5.52
N PHE A 80 -35.28 -27.11 -4.63
CA PHE A 80 -34.28 -26.66 -3.66
C PHE A 80 -33.87 -27.77 -2.69
N GLY A 81 -34.81 -28.60 -2.25
CA GLY A 81 -34.56 -29.78 -1.43
C GLY A 81 -34.03 -31.00 -2.19
N GLY A 82 -33.73 -30.91 -3.49
CA GLY A 82 -33.19 -32.03 -4.27
C GLY A 82 -34.16 -33.20 -4.49
N LEU A 83 -35.48 -32.98 -4.32
CA LEU A 83 -36.52 -33.99 -4.54
C LEU A 83 -36.92 -34.12 -6.01
N VAL A 84 -36.58 -33.12 -6.84
CA VAL A 84 -36.97 -33.05 -8.24
C VAL A 84 -35.74 -33.16 -9.13
N GLU A 85 -35.66 -34.23 -9.89
CA GLU A 85 -34.71 -34.35 -10.99
C GLU A 85 -35.24 -33.61 -12.23
N VAL A 86 -34.38 -32.83 -12.87
CA VAL A 86 -34.74 -32.03 -14.05
C VAL A 86 -34.08 -32.59 -15.32
N GLY A 87 -34.87 -32.68 -16.39
CA GLY A 87 -34.45 -33.22 -17.68
C GLY A 87 -34.47 -32.17 -18.79
N GLY A 88 -33.90 -32.51 -19.95
CA GLY A 88 -33.98 -31.70 -21.17
C GLY A 88 -33.60 -30.22 -20.96
N SER A 89 -34.48 -29.33 -21.41
CA SER A 89 -34.36 -27.88 -21.26
C SER A 89 -34.32 -27.41 -19.81
N ALA A 90 -34.99 -28.10 -18.89
CA ALA A 90 -35.04 -27.75 -17.47
C ALA A 90 -33.71 -27.95 -16.73
N LYS A 91 -32.72 -28.63 -17.34
CA LYS A 91 -31.33 -28.64 -16.85
C LYS A 91 -30.74 -27.24 -16.71
N TYR A 92 -31.28 -26.25 -17.41
CA TYR A 92 -31.00 -24.83 -17.20
C TYR A 92 -31.10 -24.40 -15.73
N LEU A 93 -32.04 -24.96 -14.94
CA LEU A 93 -32.17 -24.66 -13.51
C LEU A 93 -30.91 -24.98 -12.70
N ASN A 94 -30.17 -26.00 -13.10
CA ASN A 94 -28.93 -26.43 -12.45
C ASN A 94 -27.70 -25.66 -12.95
N HIS A 95 -27.79 -24.99 -14.10
CA HIS A 95 -26.69 -24.24 -14.66
C HIS A 95 -26.45 -22.96 -13.85
N LYS A 96 -25.25 -22.76 -13.30
CA LYS A 96 -24.90 -21.62 -12.45
C LYS A 96 -23.76 -20.84 -13.09
N LYS A 97 -23.70 -19.52 -12.87
CA LYS A 97 -22.49 -18.75 -13.16
C LYS A 97 -21.29 -19.36 -12.43
N CYS A 98 -20.15 -19.44 -13.10
CA CYS A 98 -18.91 -19.92 -12.49
C CYS A 98 -18.16 -18.81 -11.74
N SER A 99 -18.37 -17.55 -12.13
CA SER A 99 -17.63 -16.38 -11.63
C SER A 99 -18.56 -15.18 -11.40
N GLU A 100 -18.23 -14.28 -10.47
CA GLU A 100 -18.91 -12.98 -10.32
C GLU A 100 -18.56 -12.00 -11.45
N LYS A 101 -17.43 -12.22 -12.14
CA LYS A 101 -17.00 -11.46 -13.31
C LYS A 101 -17.76 -11.83 -14.59
N GLN A 102 -18.64 -12.83 -14.55
CA GLN A 102 -19.46 -13.23 -15.69
C GLN A 102 -20.75 -12.43 -15.80
N SER A 103 -20.92 -11.74 -16.93
CA SER A 103 -22.18 -11.18 -17.39
C SER A 103 -22.93 -12.22 -18.20
N ARG A 104 -24.24 -12.37 -17.92
CA ARG A 104 -25.08 -13.42 -18.51
C ARG A 104 -26.41 -12.87 -18.98
N VAL A 105 -26.85 -13.33 -20.15
CA VAL A 105 -28.22 -13.13 -20.62
C VAL A 105 -28.73 -14.45 -21.16
N THR A 106 -29.92 -14.85 -20.73
CA THR A 106 -30.57 -16.08 -21.19
C THR A 106 -31.72 -15.74 -22.12
N MET A 107 -31.76 -16.40 -23.28
CA MET A 107 -32.91 -16.41 -24.18
C MET A 107 -33.66 -17.73 -24.03
N GLN A 108 -34.96 -17.65 -23.80
CA GLN A 108 -35.86 -18.81 -23.75
C GLN A 108 -36.80 -18.77 -24.95
N TYR A 109 -36.74 -19.80 -25.79
CA TYR A 109 -37.70 -20.06 -26.85
C TYR A 109 -38.60 -21.23 -26.42
N SER A 110 -39.91 -21.04 -26.43
CA SER A 110 -40.89 -22.05 -26.00
C SER A 110 -41.96 -22.22 -27.07
N GLN A 111 -42.19 -23.45 -27.52
CA GLN A 111 -43.24 -23.79 -28.47
C GLN A 111 -44.18 -24.83 -27.85
N ARG A 112 -45.48 -24.52 -27.81
CA ARG A 112 -46.55 -25.46 -27.42
C ARG A 112 -47.14 -26.09 -28.68
N THR A 113 -47.54 -27.35 -28.61
CA THR A 113 -48.01 -28.12 -29.79
C THR A 113 -49.41 -28.67 -29.58
N LYS A 114 -49.62 -29.51 -28.57
CA LYS A 114 -50.89 -30.21 -28.32
C LYS A 114 -51.21 -30.28 -26.83
N PHE A 115 -52.49 -30.40 -26.53
CA PHE A 115 -53.04 -30.63 -25.22
C PHE A 115 -53.79 -31.96 -25.22
N GLU A 116 -53.45 -32.85 -24.28
CA GLU A 116 -54.09 -34.15 -24.09
C GLU A 116 -54.79 -34.18 -22.74
N GLN A 117 -56.02 -34.69 -22.68
CA GLN A 117 -56.77 -34.83 -21.44
C GLN A 117 -57.59 -36.12 -21.39
N LEU A 118 -57.76 -36.68 -20.19
CA LEU A 118 -58.67 -37.79 -19.93
C LEU A 118 -60.13 -37.30 -19.98
N THR A 119 -61.01 -38.07 -20.59
CA THR A 119 -62.46 -37.78 -20.57
C THR A 119 -63.14 -38.25 -19.28
N MET A 120 -64.31 -37.70 -18.98
CA MET A 120 -65.08 -38.03 -17.76
C MET A 120 -65.48 -39.50 -17.65
N THR A 121 -65.52 -40.24 -18.76
CA THR A 121 -65.87 -41.67 -18.82
C THR A 121 -64.95 -42.53 -17.95
N GLN A 122 -63.66 -42.15 -17.82
CA GLN A 122 -62.68 -42.90 -17.03
C GLN A 122 -62.76 -42.63 -15.53
N LEU A 123 -63.09 -41.40 -15.12
CA LEU A 123 -63.08 -41.00 -13.70
C LEU A 123 -64.06 -41.82 -12.84
N GLY A 124 -65.07 -42.46 -13.44
CA GLY A 124 -66.08 -43.26 -12.72
C GLY A 124 -65.82 -44.77 -12.64
N LYS A 125 -64.88 -45.35 -13.41
CA LYS A 125 -64.65 -46.81 -13.47
C LYS A 125 -63.18 -47.15 -13.34
N ILE A 126 -62.73 -47.40 -12.11
CA ILE A 126 -61.33 -47.64 -11.77
C ILE A 126 -61.01 -49.13 -11.90
N THR A 127 -59.95 -49.48 -12.62
CA THR A 127 -59.53 -50.87 -12.88
C THR A 127 -58.68 -51.43 -11.74
N TYR A 128 -57.84 -50.60 -11.12
CA TYR A 128 -56.89 -51.00 -10.07
C TYR A 128 -57.07 -50.14 -8.79
N PRO A 129 -58.08 -50.41 -7.95
CA PRO A 129 -58.37 -49.62 -6.75
C PRO A 129 -57.37 -49.83 -5.61
N GLU A 130 -56.53 -50.86 -5.64
CA GLU A 130 -55.55 -51.19 -4.59
C GLU A 130 -54.56 -50.05 -4.34
N VAL A 131 -54.33 -49.21 -5.34
CA VAL A 131 -53.48 -48.01 -5.27
C VAL A 131 -53.92 -47.08 -4.13
N PHE A 132 -55.23 -46.97 -3.85
CA PHE A 132 -55.75 -46.11 -2.79
C PHE A 132 -55.37 -46.61 -1.39
N GLU A 133 -55.31 -47.92 -1.21
CA GLU A 133 -54.93 -48.56 0.06
C GLU A 133 -53.43 -48.46 0.31
N GLN A 134 -52.62 -48.53 -0.74
CA GLN A 134 -51.17 -48.41 -0.68
C GLN A 134 -50.68 -47.00 -0.34
N LYS A 135 -51.51 -45.96 -0.57
CA LYS A 135 -51.20 -44.55 -0.27
C LYS A 135 -49.88 -44.05 -0.89
N THR A 136 -49.54 -44.62 -2.04
CA THR A 136 -48.29 -44.35 -2.77
C THR A 136 -48.35 -43.05 -3.57
N ALA A 137 -49.54 -42.55 -3.91
CA ALA A 137 -49.76 -41.31 -4.64
C ALA A 137 -50.90 -40.48 -4.04
N THR A 138 -50.89 -39.18 -4.31
CA THR A 138 -51.94 -38.24 -3.85
C THR A 138 -52.80 -37.73 -5.01
N HIS A 139 -52.25 -37.72 -6.23
CA HIS A 139 -52.92 -37.22 -7.42
C HIS A 139 -52.72 -38.17 -8.61
N VAL A 140 -53.56 -38.00 -9.64
CA VAL A 140 -53.38 -38.59 -10.96
C VAL A 140 -53.28 -37.49 -12.00
N VAL A 141 -52.41 -37.66 -13.00
CA VAL A 141 -52.29 -36.73 -14.12
C VAL A 141 -53.52 -36.88 -15.01
N THR A 142 -54.35 -35.84 -15.11
CA THR A 142 -55.55 -35.87 -15.98
C THR A 142 -55.34 -35.18 -17.30
N SER A 143 -54.39 -34.25 -17.37
CA SER A 143 -54.12 -33.50 -18.59
C SER A 143 -52.66 -33.11 -18.71
N VAL A 144 -52.16 -33.06 -19.93
CA VAL A 144 -50.77 -32.72 -20.26
C VAL A 144 -50.74 -31.79 -21.47
N LEU A 145 -50.02 -30.68 -21.33
CA LEU A 145 -49.67 -29.79 -22.41
C LEU A 145 -48.28 -30.13 -22.90
N TYR A 146 -48.19 -30.52 -24.17
CA TYR A 146 -46.93 -30.88 -24.83
C TYR A 146 -46.37 -29.71 -25.63
N GLY A 147 -45.05 -29.73 -25.75
CA GLY A 147 -44.29 -28.74 -26.49
C GLY A 147 -42.80 -29.02 -26.45
N SER A 148 -42.01 -28.00 -26.71
CA SER A 148 -40.56 -28.02 -26.58
C SER A 148 -40.07 -26.67 -26.12
N GLN A 149 -39.09 -26.68 -25.22
CA GLN A 149 -38.44 -25.46 -24.75
C GLN A 149 -36.95 -25.53 -25.04
N VAL A 150 -36.37 -24.36 -25.23
CA VAL A 150 -34.95 -24.16 -25.51
C VAL A 150 -34.46 -22.95 -24.74
N PHE A 151 -33.35 -23.09 -24.04
CA PHE A 151 -32.59 -22.03 -23.40
C PHE A 151 -31.23 -21.91 -24.08
N MET A 152 -30.92 -20.69 -24.52
CA MET A 152 -29.59 -20.30 -24.94
C MET A 152 -29.05 -19.33 -23.90
N VAL A 153 -28.03 -19.76 -23.18
CA VAL A 153 -27.38 -18.98 -22.11
C VAL A 153 -26.13 -18.33 -22.69
N PHE A 154 -26.14 -17.00 -22.81
CA PHE A 154 -25.03 -16.23 -23.36
C PHE A 154 -24.18 -15.69 -22.21
N ASP A 155 -22.91 -16.09 -22.17
CA ASP A 155 -21.95 -15.69 -21.15
C ASP A 155 -20.79 -14.91 -21.76
N ARG A 156 -20.46 -13.78 -21.12
CA ARG A 156 -19.24 -13.02 -21.35
C ARG A 156 -18.46 -12.92 -20.04
N THR A 157 -17.17 -13.24 -20.09
CA THR A 157 -16.25 -13.02 -18.96
C THR A 157 -15.71 -11.59 -19.04
N ASN A 158 -15.87 -10.83 -17.95
CA ASN A 158 -15.47 -9.42 -17.91
C ASN A 158 -14.03 -9.28 -17.42
N ALA A 159 -13.31 -8.29 -17.99
CA ALA A 159 -12.03 -7.87 -17.45
C ALA A 159 -12.21 -7.05 -16.17
N ASP A 160 -11.17 -6.93 -15.35
CA ASP A 160 -11.21 -6.13 -14.10
C ASP A 160 -11.44 -4.63 -14.35
N THR A 161 -11.14 -4.15 -15.56
CA THR A 161 -11.38 -2.77 -15.99
C THR A 161 -12.78 -2.53 -16.54
N ASP A 162 -13.56 -3.59 -16.78
CA ASP A 162 -14.87 -3.47 -17.42
C ASP A 162 -15.91 -2.92 -16.44
N ASN A 163 -16.73 -1.97 -16.89
CA ASN A 163 -17.93 -1.60 -16.15
C ASN A 163 -18.99 -2.70 -16.32
N LYS A 164 -19.21 -3.48 -15.26
CA LYS A 164 -20.16 -4.61 -15.27
C LYS A 164 -21.57 -4.21 -15.72
N GLN A 165 -22.09 -3.07 -15.29
CA GLN A 165 -23.45 -2.64 -15.67
C GLN A 165 -23.54 -2.32 -17.17
N GLU A 166 -22.51 -1.66 -17.71
CA GLU A 166 -22.43 -1.36 -19.13
C GLU A 166 -22.32 -2.63 -19.98
N VAL A 167 -21.46 -3.58 -19.56
CA VAL A 167 -21.31 -4.87 -20.23
C VAL A 167 -22.61 -5.68 -20.21
N GLU A 168 -23.29 -5.74 -19.06
CA GLU A 168 -24.60 -6.40 -18.95
C GLU A 168 -25.66 -5.73 -19.83
N GLY A 169 -25.68 -4.40 -19.88
CA GLY A 169 -26.56 -3.63 -20.76
C GLY A 169 -26.34 -3.94 -22.24
N ASN A 170 -25.09 -3.89 -22.68
CA ASN A 170 -24.72 -4.14 -24.08
C ASN A 170 -24.97 -5.59 -24.49
N LEU A 171 -24.65 -6.56 -23.62
CA LEU A 171 -24.96 -7.97 -23.83
C LEU A 171 -26.47 -8.20 -23.97
N ASN A 172 -27.28 -7.60 -23.10
CA ASN A 172 -28.73 -7.71 -23.13
C ASN A 172 -29.33 -7.12 -24.42
N VAL A 173 -28.82 -5.97 -24.88
CA VAL A 173 -29.24 -5.37 -26.15
C VAL A 173 -28.89 -6.29 -27.32
N LEU A 174 -27.66 -6.82 -27.36
CA LEU A 174 -27.21 -7.66 -28.47
C LEU A 174 -28.03 -8.96 -28.56
N VAL A 175 -28.21 -9.68 -27.45
CA VAL A 175 -29.01 -10.92 -27.41
C VAL A 175 -30.47 -10.67 -27.80
N LYS A 176 -31.06 -9.55 -27.37
CA LYS A 176 -32.43 -9.17 -27.79
C LYS A 176 -32.57 -8.84 -29.28
N LYS A 177 -31.48 -8.57 -30.00
CA LYS A 177 -31.48 -8.36 -31.45
C LYS A 177 -31.47 -9.66 -32.27
N ILE A 178 -31.24 -10.83 -31.65
CA ILE A 178 -31.22 -12.12 -32.36
C ILE A 178 -32.46 -12.33 -33.26
N PRO A 179 -33.70 -12.06 -32.82
CA PRO A 179 -34.87 -12.20 -33.67
C PRO A 179 -34.84 -11.26 -34.90
N SER A 180 -34.33 -10.04 -34.74
CA SER A 180 -34.21 -9.05 -35.82
C SER A 180 -33.20 -9.44 -36.89
N PHE A 181 -32.15 -10.19 -36.52
CA PHE A 181 -31.15 -10.70 -37.46
C PHE A 181 -31.61 -11.96 -38.22
N SER A 182 -32.75 -12.54 -37.85
CA SER A 182 -33.22 -13.83 -38.38
C SER A 182 -33.89 -13.74 -39.76
N MET A 183 -34.31 -12.55 -40.21
CA MET A 183 -35.18 -12.39 -41.39
C MET A 183 -34.47 -12.31 -42.75
N GLU A 184 -33.16 -12.04 -42.79
CA GLU A 184 -32.37 -12.01 -44.03
C GLU A 184 -31.04 -12.72 -43.77
N GLY A 185 -30.47 -13.39 -44.78
CA GLY A 185 -29.29 -14.27 -44.69
C GLY A 185 -27.98 -13.63 -44.20
N GLU A 186 -28.03 -12.43 -43.63
CA GLU A 186 -26.92 -11.50 -43.46
C GLU A 186 -26.82 -10.93 -42.02
N GLY A 187 -27.17 -11.71 -40.99
CA GLY A 187 -27.16 -11.24 -39.59
C GLY A 187 -25.83 -10.62 -39.13
N ALA A 188 -24.70 -11.15 -39.61
CA ALA A 188 -23.36 -10.61 -39.35
C ALA A 188 -23.04 -9.33 -40.14
N LEU A 189 -23.72 -9.07 -41.27
CA LEU A 189 -23.51 -7.86 -42.08
C LEU A 189 -24.30 -6.67 -41.52
N LYS A 190 -25.35 -6.92 -40.73
CA LYS A 190 -26.14 -5.88 -40.04
C LYS A 190 -25.54 -5.41 -38.71
N MET A 191 -24.52 -6.10 -38.20
CA MET A 191 -23.82 -5.71 -36.96
C MET A 191 -22.78 -4.63 -37.26
N ASN A 192 -22.72 -3.61 -36.41
CA ASN A 192 -21.61 -2.67 -36.45
C ASN A 192 -20.31 -3.33 -35.94
N GLU A 193 -19.16 -2.69 -36.14
CA GLU A 193 -17.85 -3.26 -35.74
C GLU A 193 -17.76 -3.55 -34.23
N TYR A 194 -18.38 -2.71 -33.41
CA TYR A 194 -18.42 -2.90 -31.96
C TYR A 194 -19.22 -4.16 -31.58
N GLU A 195 -20.40 -4.36 -32.19
CA GLU A 195 -21.26 -5.53 -31.97
C GLU A 195 -20.59 -6.82 -32.44
N LYS A 196 -19.84 -6.78 -33.54
CA LYS A 196 -19.04 -7.94 -34.00
C LYS A 196 -17.99 -8.33 -32.97
N LYS A 197 -17.20 -7.38 -32.50
CA LYS A 197 -16.19 -7.62 -31.45
C LYS A 197 -16.83 -8.13 -30.15
N LEU A 198 -18.00 -7.60 -29.78
CA LEU A 198 -18.76 -8.08 -28.64
C LEU A 198 -19.24 -9.53 -28.84
N ALA A 199 -19.79 -9.86 -30.01
CA ALA A 199 -20.24 -11.21 -30.37
C ALA A 199 -19.13 -12.26 -30.31
N GLU A 200 -17.91 -11.91 -30.72
CA GLU A 200 -16.73 -12.78 -30.64
C GLU A 200 -16.33 -13.13 -29.19
N SER A 201 -16.64 -12.25 -28.24
CA SER A 201 -16.35 -12.44 -26.81
C SER A 201 -17.45 -13.20 -26.04
N ILE A 202 -18.53 -13.58 -26.71
CA ILE A 202 -19.70 -14.22 -26.09
C ILE A 202 -19.68 -15.72 -26.39
N SER A 203 -19.69 -16.49 -25.32
CA SER A 203 -19.96 -17.93 -25.34
C SER A 203 -21.46 -18.21 -25.21
N CYS A 204 -21.91 -19.33 -25.78
CA CYS A 204 -23.29 -19.81 -25.68
C CYS A 204 -23.29 -21.22 -25.06
N THR A 205 -24.22 -21.46 -24.14
CA THR A 205 -24.55 -22.80 -23.64
C THR A 205 -26.01 -23.11 -23.96
N PHE A 206 -26.25 -24.26 -24.59
CA PHE A 206 -27.57 -24.68 -25.04
C PHE A 206 -28.19 -25.74 -24.12
N TYR A 207 -29.44 -25.53 -23.72
CA TYR A 207 -30.30 -26.52 -23.06
C TYR A 207 -31.62 -26.60 -23.79
N GLY A 208 -31.97 -27.74 -24.37
CA GLY A 208 -33.21 -27.86 -25.14
C GLY A 208 -33.81 -29.24 -25.10
N ASP A 209 -35.10 -29.29 -25.42
CA ASP A 209 -35.85 -30.54 -25.58
C ASP A 209 -35.76 -31.10 -27.01
N CYS A 210 -34.88 -30.54 -27.84
CA CYS A 210 -34.60 -31.01 -29.19
C CYS A 210 -33.19 -31.59 -29.29
N VAL A 211 -33.06 -32.65 -30.10
CA VAL A 211 -31.76 -33.24 -30.45
C VAL A 211 -31.17 -32.43 -31.59
N LEU A 212 -30.01 -31.82 -31.35
CA LEU A 212 -29.18 -31.17 -32.36
C LEU A 212 -28.02 -32.07 -32.75
N GLU A 213 -27.52 -31.96 -33.98
CA GLU A 213 -26.27 -32.61 -34.40
C GLU A 213 -25.08 -32.04 -33.63
N GLU A 214 -25.03 -30.72 -33.51
CA GLU A 214 -24.03 -29.98 -32.75
C GLU A 214 -24.71 -28.86 -31.94
N ASN A 215 -24.30 -28.72 -30.68
CA ASN A 215 -24.79 -27.66 -29.80
C ASN A 215 -24.04 -26.35 -30.07
N PRO A 216 -24.73 -25.19 -30.12
CA PRO A 216 -24.06 -23.91 -30.32
C PRO A 216 -23.20 -23.55 -29.10
N THR A 217 -21.96 -23.17 -29.37
CA THR A 217 -20.96 -22.72 -28.39
C THR A 217 -20.64 -21.23 -28.53
N THR A 218 -20.96 -20.63 -29.67
CA THR A 218 -20.72 -19.21 -29.97
C THR A 218 -22.02 -18.44 -30.21
N TYR A 219 -21.94 -17.11 -30.11
CA TYR A 219 -23.08 -16.24 -30.42
C TYR A 219 -23.60 -16.42 -31.87
N ILE A 220 -22.69 -16.58 -32.84
CA ILE A 220 -23.04 -16.73 -34.25
C ILE A 220 -23.73 -18.08 -34.52
N GLU A 221 -23.22 -19.17 -33.95
CA GLU A 221 -23.87 -20.49 -34.02
C GLU A 221 -25.27 -20.44 -33.42
N ALA A 222 -25.45 -19.78 -32.27
CA ALA A 222 -26.75 -19.63 -31.64
C ALA A 222 -27.77 -18.91 -32.55
N LEU A 223 -27.34 -17.88 -33.29
CA LEU A 223 -28.16 -17.18 -34.26
C LEU A 223 -28.58 -18.07 -35.44
N GLN A 224 -27.68 -18.94 -35.90
CA GLN A 224 -28.00 -19.93 -36.95
C GLN A 224 -28.99 -20.99 -36.45
N ILE A 225 -28.82 -21.48 -35.22
CA ILE A 225 -29.76 -22.42 -34.60
C ILE A 225 -31.12 -21.76 -34.42
N TYR A 226 -31.18 -20.52 -33.93
CA TYR A 226 -32.44 -19.78 -33.77
C TYR A 226 -33.24 -19.69 -35.08
N LYS A 227 -32.59 -19.44 -36.22
CA LYS A 227 -33.24 -19.45 -37.55
C LYS A 227 -33.88 -20.80 -37.89
N LYS A 228 -33.28 -21.90 -37.46
CA LYS A 228 -33.73 -23.27 -37.72
C LYS A 228 -34.74 -23.79 -36.68
N LEU A 229 -34.81 -23.20 -35.48
CA LEU A 229 -35.67 -23.66 -34.38
C LEU A 229 -37.14 -23.87 -34.78
N PRO A 230 -37.83 -22.91 -35.44
CA PRO A 230 -39.24 -23.11 -35.81
C PRO A 230 -39.46 -24.31 -36.73
N THR A 231 -38.51 -24.58 -37.64
CA THR A 231 -38.59 -25.74 -38.55
C THR A 231 -38.25 -27.05 -37.84
N LEU A 232 -37.22 -27.05 -36.99
CA LEU A 232 -36.79 -28.23 -36.25
C LEU A 232 -37.87 -28.72 -35.28
N LEU A 233 -38.54 -27.79 -34.60
CA LEU A 233 -39.57 -28.11 -33.62
C LEU A 233 -40.92 -28.48 -34.27
N ARG A 234 -41.21 -28.00 -35.50
CA ARG A 234 -42.41 -28.40 -36.26
C ARG A 234 -42.29 -29.78 -36.92
N GLN A 235 -41.11 -30.17 -37.40
CA GLN A 235 -40.91 -31.47 -38.05
C GLN A 235 -41.06 -32.66 -37.09
N LYS A 236 -41.03 -32.40 -35.78
CA LYS A 236 -41.09 -33.39 -34.70
C LYS A 236 -42.27 -33.18 -33.75
N GLU A 237 -43.45 -32.80 -34.25
CA GLU A 237 -44.66 -32.65 -33.42
C GLU A 237 -45.01 -33.92 -32.61
N ASN A 238 -44.61 -35.10 -33.09
CA ASN A 238 -44.79 -36.38 -32.39
C ASN A 238 -43.79 -36.63 -31.26
N ASP A 239 -42.65 -35.92 -31.25
CA ASP A 239 -41.61 -36.03 -30.22
C ASP A 239 -41.72 -34.91 -29.15
N ALA A 240 -42.85 -34.18 -29.14
CA ALA A 240 -43.08 -33.11 -28.18
C ALA A 240 -43.05 -33.68 -26.74
N VAL A 241 -42.38 -32.97 -25.84
CA VAL A 241 -42.25 -33.35 -24.43
C VAL A 241 -43.31 -32.66 -23.58
N PRO A 242 -43.68 -33.24 -22.42
CA PRO A 242 -44.54 -32.57 -21.46
C PRO A 242 -43.92 -31.23 -21.00
N VAL A 243 -44.67 -30.14 -21.10
CA VAL A 243 -44.27 -28.81 -20.61
C VAL A 243 -45.04 -28.49 -19.32
N ARG A 244 -46.35 -28.74 -19.30
CA ARG A 244 -47.21 -28.56 -18.13
C ARG A 244 -48.15 -29.74 -17.94
N VAL A 245 -48.51 -30.01 -16.69
CA VAL A 245 -49.45 -31.07 -16.33
C VAL A 245 -50.48 -30.58 -15.31
N TRP A 246 -51.66 -31.18 -15.37
CA TRP A 246 -52.76 -30.97 -14.43
C TRP A 246 -52.98 -32.24 -13.64
N LEU A 247 -52.92 -32.09 -12.32
CA LEU A 247 -53.03 -33.15 -11.34
C LEU A 247 -54.40 -33.09 -10.67
N TYR A 248 -55.14 -34.19 -10.73
CA TYR A 248 -56.44 -34.33 -10.07
C TYR A 248 -56.31 -35.10 -8.75
N PRO A 249 -56.91 -34.62 -7.65
CA PRO A 249 -56.79 -35.27 -6.34
C PRO A 249 -57.42 -36.66 -6.34
N LEU A 250 -56.68 -37.67 -5.88
CA LEU A 250 -57.22 -39.03 -5.75
C LEU A 250 -58.33 -39.12 -4.70
N THR A 251 -58.33 -38.22 -3.71
CA THR A 251 -59.38 -38.16 -2.67
C THR A 251 -60.76 -37.79 -3.21
N HIS A 252 -60.84 -37.22 -4.41
CA HIS A 252 -62.13 -37.00 -5.10
C HIS A 252 -62.65 -38.29 -5.75
N LEU A 253 -61.79 -39.28 -5.98
CA LEU A 253 -62.15 -40.59 -6.54
C LEU A 253 -62.44 -41.60 -5.45
N ASP A 254 -61.60 -41.66 -4.42
CA ASP A 254 -61.76 -42.53 -3.25
C ASP A 254 -61.21 -41.83 -2.00
N SER A 255 -62.01 -41.75 -0.93
CA SER A 255 -61.66 -41.07 0.31
C SER A 255 -60.51 -41.73 1.09
N ARG A 256 -60.15 -42.98 0.76
CA ARG A 256 -59.02 -43.72 1.38
C ARG A 256 -57.65 -43.28 0.85
N ALA A 257 -57.62 -42.61 -0.30
CA ALA A 257 -56.40 -42.18 -0.97
C ALA A 257 -55.53 -41.26 -0.09
N ALA A 258 -54.22 -41.24 -0.35
CA ALA A 258 -53.34 -40.29 0.33
C ALA A 258 -53.68 -38.85 -0.07
N LYS A 259 -53.43 -37.91 0.85
CA LYS A 259 -53.74 -36.50 0.68
C LYS A 259 -52.51 -35.63 0.91
N LEU A 260 -52.46 -34.49 0.21
CA LEU A 260 -51.61 -33.37 0.56
C LEU A 260 -52.24 -32.61 1.74
N GLU A 261 -51.68 -32.76 2.93
CA GLU A 261 -52.26 -32.21 4.16
C GLU A 261 -51.98 -30.71 4.32
N ARG A 262 -50.79 -30.27 3.90
CA ARG A 262 -50.27 -28.92 4.12
C ARG A 262 -49.36 -28.44 2.99
N GLU A 263 -49.41 -27.14 2.70
CA GLU A 263 -48.44 -26.45 1.84
C GLU A 263 -47.33 -25.81 2.68
N ILE A 264 -46.17 -25.59 2.06
CA ILE A 264 -45.06 -24.88 2.69
C ILE A 264 -45.28 -23.38 2.48
N SER A 265 -45.07 -22.59 3.54
CA SER A 265 -45.22 -21.14 3.47
C SER A 265 -44.31 -20.54 2.39
N ALA A 266 -44.84 -19.60 1.62
CA ALA A 266 -44.06 -18.85 0.63
C ALA A 266 -42.88 -18.09 1.26
N THR A 267 -43.02 -17.64 2.52
CA THR A 267 -41.93 -17.00 3.26
C THR A 267 -40.77 -17.96 3.49
N LEU A 268 -41.05 -19.17 4.00
CA LEU A 268 -40.03 -20.20 4.24
C LEU A 268 -39.35 -20.65 2.94
N ILE A 269 -40.09 -20.71 1.84
CA ILE A 269 -39.53 -21.02 0.51
C ILE A 269 -38.55 -19.92 0.07
N SER A 270 -38.90 -18.65 0.32
CA SER A 270 -38.00 -17.52 0.07
C SER A 270 -36.76 -17.57 0.95
N ASP A 271 -36.89 -17.95 2.22
CA ASP A 271 -35.76 -18.08 3.15
C ASP A 271 -34.81 -19.20 2.71
N ILE A 272 -35.35 -20.38 2.34
CA ILE A 272 -34.58 -21.50 1.76
C ILE A 272 -33.83 -21.04 0.50
N GLN A 273 -34.52 -20.30 -0.38
CA GLN A 273 -33.90 -19.77 -1.59
C GLN A 273 -32.73 -18.85 -1.26
N SER A 274 -32.91 -17.92 -0.32
CA SER A 274 -31.87 -17.00 0.12
C SER A 274 -30.62 -17.76 0.57
N VAL A 275 -30.79 -18.76 1.43
CA VAL A 275 -29.67 -19.59 1.93
C VAL A 275 -28.91 -20.26 0.79
N LEU A 276 -29.62 -20.88 -0.17
CA LEU A 276 -28.98 -21.54 -1.31
C LEU A 276 -28.27 -20.56 -2.26
N GLU A 277 -28.82 -19.36 -2.44
CA GLU A 277 -28.19 -18.29 -3.21
C GLU A 277 -26.93 -17.76 -2.52
N GLU A 278 -26.96 -17.58 -1.21
CA GLU A 278 -25.83 -17.11 -0.39
C GLU A 278 -24.67 -18.10 -0.40
N LEU A 279 -24.95 -19.39 -0.20
CA LEU A 279 -23.95 -20.45 -0.34
C LEU A 279 -23.37 -20.49 -1.77
N GLY A 280 -24.22 -20.33 -2.79
CA GLY A 280 -23.80 -20.23 -4.19
C GLY A 280 -22.95 -18.98 -4.49
N ASN A 281 -23.18 -17.87 -3.79
CA ASN A 281 -22.34 -16.67 -3.89
C ASN A 281 -20.95 -16.94 -3.30
N ALA A 282 -20.88 -17.60 -2.14
CA ALA A 282 -19.61 -17.97 -1.52
C ALA A 282 -18.78 -18.91 -2.43
N GLU A 283 -19.39 -19.95 -3.02
CA GLU A 283 -18.74 -20.84 -3.98
C GLU A 283 -18.15 -20.08 -5.19
N ARG A 284 -18.87 -19.09 -5.72
CA ARG A 284 -18.41 -18.28 -6.86
C ARG A 284 -17.24 -17.38 -6.49
N LYS A 285 -17.33 -16.69 -5.36
CA LYS A 285 -16.26 -15.81 -4.87
C LYS A 285 -14.96 -16.57 -4.64
N VAL A 286 -15.03 -17.75 -4.03
CA VAL A 286 -13.85 -18.61 -3.84
C VAL A 286 -13.23 -19.00 -5.18
N ARG A 287 -14.06 -19.35 -6.16
CA ARG A 287 -13.60 -19.69 -7.51
C ARG A 287 -12.88 -18.52 -8.18
N ASP A 288 -13.38 -17.30 -7.99
CA ASP A 288 -12.73 -16.09 -8.48
C ASP A 288 -11.38 -15.84 -7.79
N LEU A 289 -11.28 -16.13 -6.48
CA LEU A 289 -10.03 -16.02 -5.73
C LEU A 289 -8.96 -17.00 -6.23
N PHE A 290 -9.33 -18.21 -6.67
CA PHE A 290 -8.38 -19.15 -7.29
C PHE A 290 -7.73 -18.61 -8.58
N GLY A 291 -8.35 -17.62 -9.24
CA GLY A 291 -7.76 -16.92 -10.38
C GLY A 291 -6.66 -15.91 -10.00
N ASN A 292 -6.50 -15.59 -8.72
CA ASN A 292 -5.47 -14.67 -8.24
C ASN A 292 -4.08 -15.33 -8.30
N LYS A 293 -3.11 -14.65 -8.91
CA LYS A 293 -1.73 -15.13 -9.04
C LYS A 293 -1.11 -15.52 -7.68
N MET A 294 -1.37 -14.74 -6.64
CA MET A 294 -0.84 -14.97 -5.29
C MET A 294 -1.26 -16.32 -4.71
N VAL A 295 -2.42 -16.85 -5.09
CA VAL A 295 -2.87 -18.17 -4.63
C VAL A 295 -1.97 -19.29 -5.17
N ASN A 296 -1.35 -19.10 -6.33
CA ASN A 296 -0.39 -20.07 -6.86
C ASN A 296 1.00 -19.92 -6.23
N ASP A 297 1.35 -18.73 -5.77
CA ASP A 297 2.64 -18.44 -5.15
C ASP A 297 2.67 -18.87 -3.67
N PHE A 298 1.50 -18.94 -3.00
CA PHE A 298 1.36 -19.27 -1.58
C PHE A 298 0.42 -20.46 -1.35
N GLU A 299 0.98 -21.67 -1.25
CA GLU A 299 0.19 -22.91 -1.15
C GLU A 299 -0.69 -22.97 0.12
N ASP A 300 -0.25 -22.40 1.26
CA ASP A 300 -1.08 -22.33 2.48
C ASP A 300 -2.42 -21.59 2.25
N VAL A 301 -2.40 -20.50 1.47
CA VAL A 301 -3.63 -19.74 1.14
C VAL A 301 -4.53 -20.58 0.24
N LYS A 302 -3.93 -21.29 -0.73
CA LYS A 302 -4.64 -22.17 -1.65
C LYS A 302 -5.30 -23.35 -0.96
N ASP A 303 -4.62 -23.95 0.01
CA ASP A 303 -5.16 -25.06 0.80
C ASP A 303 -6.32 -24.60 1.69
N ARG A 304 -6.21 -23.41 2.31
CA ARG A 304 -7.34 -22.77 3.02
C ARG A 304 -8.54 -22.52 2.12
N LEU A 305 -8.33 -21.99 0.91
CA LEU A 305 -9.39 -21.81 -0.09
C LEU A 305 -10.04 -23.14 -0.51
N ARG A 306 -9.25 -24.18 -0.73
CA ARG A 306 -9.76 -25.53 -1.07
C ARG A 306 -10.59 -26.12 0.06
N LEU A 307 -10.12 -26.00 1.30
CA LEU A 307 -10.83 -26.48 2.47
C LEU A 307 -12.16 -25.76 2.66
N PHE A 308 -12.17 -24.44 2.52
CA PHE A 308 -13.40 -23.65 2.56
C PHE A 308 -14.37 -24.06 1.45
N GLN A 309 -13.90 -24.18 0.20
CA GLN A 309 -14.72 -24.57 -0.94
C GLN A 309 -15.44 -25.91 -0.67
N ARG A 310 -14.68 -26.93 -0.29
CA ARG A 310 -15.23 -28.26 0.03
C ARG A 310 -16.23 -28.19 1.17
N SER A 311 -15.91 -27.43 2.22
CA SER A 311 -16.79 -27.30 3.38
C SER A 311 -18.14 -26.65 3.03
N VAL A 312 -18.15 -25.63 2.16
CA VAL A 312 -19.40 -25.00 1.68
C VAL A 312 -20.19 -25.96 0.80
N GLU A 313 -19.52 -26.71 -0.08
CA GLU A 313 -20.14 -27.73 -0.94
C GLU A 313 -20.80 -28.85 -0.09
N ASP A 314 -20.09 -29.34 0.93
CA ASP A 314 -20.56 -30.37 1.86
C ASP A 314 -21.75 -29.87 2.70
N TYR A 315 -21.66 -28.66 3.27
CA TYR A 315 -22.75 -28.07 4.05
C TYR A 315 -24.02 -27.87 3.22
N LYS A 316 -23.87 -27.40 1.98
CA LYS A 316 -24.99 -27.24 1.05
C LYS A 316 -25.69 -28.57 0.79
N LEU A 317 -24.93 -29.64 0.57
CA LEU A 317 -25.49 -30.98 0.39
C LEU A 317 -26.25 -31.45 1.64
N LEU A 318 -25.68 -31.25 2.83
CA LEU A 318 -26.35 -31.57 4.10
C LEU A 318 -27.64 -30.77 4.29
N PHE A 319 -27.62 -29.48 3.96
CA PHE A 319 -28.80 -28.62 4.01
C PHE A 319 -29.90 -29.11 3.06
N GLN A 320 -29.55 -29.45 1.81
CA GLN A 320 -30.50 -30.00 0.85
C GLN A 320 -31.05 -31.36 1.30
N LYS A 321 -30.22 -32.24 1.88
CA LYS A 321 -30.63 -33.54 2.44
C LYS A 321 -31.59 -33.36 3.62
N ALA A 322 -31.36 -32.38 4.48
CA ALA A 322 -32.27 -32.05 5.58
C ALA A 322 -33.65 -31.60 5.05
N LEU A 323 -33.65 -30.75 4.00
CA LEU A 323 -34.88 -30.35 3.32
C LEU A 323 -35.60 -31.53 2.65
N SER A 324 -34.88 -32.40 1.94
CA SER A 324 -35.46 -33.56 1.25
C SER A 324 -36.21 -34.50 2.20
N ARG A 325 -35.74 -34.61 3.46
CA ARG A 325 -36.38 -35.39 4.52
C ARG A 325 -37.63 -34.71 5.09
N ILE A 326 -37.58 -33.40 5.32
CA ILE A 326 -38.62 -32.68 6.06
C ILE A 326 -39.78 -32.22 5.17
N LEU A 327 -39.53 -31.83 3.92
CA LEU A 327 -40.59 -31.33 3.02
C LEU A 327 -41.71 -32.37 2.79
N PRO A 328 -41.44 -33.67 2.54
CA PRO A 328 -42.49 -34.66 2.41
C PRO A 328 -43.23 -34.92 3.73
N ALA A 329 -42.52 -34.86 4.87
CA ALA A 329 -43.11 -35.05 6.19
C ALA A 329 -44.13 -33.94 6.52
N ILE A 330 -43.80 -32.68 6.22
CA ILE A 330 -44.71 -31.54 6.37
C ILE A 330 -45.95 -31.72 5.49
N ARG A 331 -45.75 -32.07 4.22
CA ARG A 331 -46.82 -32.21 3.24
C ARG A 331 -47.76 -33.38 3.53
N GLY A 332 -47.24 -34.44 4.14
CA GLY A 332 -48.01 -35.63 4.51
C GLY A 332 -48.61 -35.61 5.92
N SER A 333 -48.40 -34.55 6.70
CA SER A 333 -48.78 -34.49 8.11
C SER A 333 -49.52 -33.20 8.46
N GLN A 334 -50.47 -33.29 9.38
CA GLN A 334 -51.09 -32.12 10.01
C GLN A 334 -50.34 -31.65 11.26
N ASN A 335 -49.32 -32.41 11.71
CA ASN A 335 -48.56 -32.11 12.92
C ASN A 335 -47.71 -30.84 12.74
N GLU A 336 -48.00 -29.81 13.53
CA GLU A 336 -47.28 -28.53 13.48
C GLU A 336 -45.79 -28.68 13.83
N LYS A 337 -45.42 -29.71 14.61
CA LYS A 337 -44.02 -29.99 14.94
C LYS A 337 -43.15 -30.28 13.71
N GLU A 338 -43.72 -30.77 12.62
CA GLU A 338 -42.95 -30.97 11.37
C GLU A 338 -42.57 -29.64 10.71
N MET A 339 -43.43 -28.62 10.81
CA MET A 339 -43.13 -27.28 10.29
C MET A 339 -42.08 -26.59 11.18
N GLU A 340 -42.16 -26.78 12.50
CA GLU A 340 -41.16 -26.29 13.45
C GLU A 340 -39.75 -26.82 13.14
N LYS A 341 -39.63 -28.09 12.71
CA LYS A 341 -38.35 -28.66 12.26
C LYS A 341 -37.74 -27.90 11.07
N LEU A 342 -38.57 -27.44 10.13
CA LEU A 342 -38.07 -26.63 9.00
C LEU A 342 -37.58 -25.25 9.47
N THR A 343 -38.30 -24.62 10.39
CA THR A 343 -37.84 -23.38 11.05
C THR A 343 -36.53 -23.60 11.79
N ASN A 344 -36.37 -24.74 12.47
CA ASN A 344 -35.13 -25.09 13.17
C ASN A 344 -33.95 -25.27 12.19
N ILE A 345 -34.16 -25.86 11.00
CA ILE A 345 -33.11 -25.94 9.97
C ILE A 345 -32.61 -24.54 9.59
N LEU A 346 -33.51 -23.57 9.37
CA LEU A 346 -33.14 -22.19 9.04
C LEU A 346 -32.44 -21.50 10.22
N LEU A 347 -32.90 -21.72 11.46
CA LEU A 347 -32.28 -21.16 12.66
C LEU A 347 -30.87 -21.74 12.90
N ILE A 348 -30.69 -23.05 12.68
CA ILE A 348 -29.37 -23.71 12.73
C ILE A 348 -28.44 -23.04 11.72
N HIS A 349 -28.88 -22.83 10.48
CA HIS A 349 -28.08 -22.13 9.48
C HIS A 349 -27.67 -20.71 9.93
N GLN A 350 -28.61 -19.92 10.44
CA GLN A 350 -28.34 -18.56 10.92
C GLN A 350 -27.28 -18.53 12.03
N ARG A 351 -27.28 -19.52 12.92
CA ARG A 351 -26.32 -19.62 14.04
C ARG A 351 -25.01 -20.32 13.67
N SER A 352 -25.00 -21.10 12.58
CA SER A 352 -23.85 -21.84 12.10
C SER A 352 -22.71 -20.92 11.65
N PRO A 353 -21.47 -21.45 11.51
CA PRO A 353 -20.39 -20.72 10.86
C PRO A 353 -20.65 -20.47 9.36
N PHE A 354 -21.66 -21.11 8.77
CA PHE A 354 -22.07 -20.94 7.37
C PHE A 354 -23.06 -19.79 7.15
N SER A 355 -23.36 -18.98 8.17
CA SER A 355 -24.22 -17.80 7.98
C SER A 355 -23.57 -16.80 7.02
N THR A 356 -24.41 -16.05 6.29
CA THR A 356 -23.98 -15.11 5.24
C THR A 356 -22.92 -14.13 5.71
N ASN A 357 -23.10 -13.57 6.91
CA ASN A 357 -22.17 -12.59 7.47
C ASN A 357 -20.79 -13.21 7.74
N LYS A 358 -20.75 -14.44 8.26
CA LYS A 358 -19.50 -15.15 8.58
C LYS A 358 -18.76 -15.57 7.31
N LEU A 359 -19.46 -16.17 6.34
CA LEU A 359 -18.88 -16.55 5.04
C LEU A 359 -18.33 -15.32 4.31
N LYS A 360 -19.10 -14.23 4.25
CA LYS A 360 -18.68 -12.99 3.60
C LYS A 360 -17.47 -12.37 4.30
N LYS A 361 -17.48 -12.27 5.63
CA LYS A 361 -16.36 -11.72 6.40
C LYS A 361 -15.07 -12.47 6.12
N TRP A 362 -15.10 -13.81 6.13
CA TRP A 362 -13.92 -14.63 5.83
C TRP A 362 -13.42 -14.43 4.39
N LEU A 363 -14.32 -14.40 3.41
CA LEU A 363 -13.94 -14.15 2.01
C LEU A 363 -13.31 -12.77 1.81
N ASP A 364 -13.87 -11.75 2.46
CA ASP A 364 -13.33 -10.39 2.43
C ASP A 364 -11.96 -10.31 3.12
N ASP A 365 -11.75 -11.06 4.20
CA ASP A 365 -10.46 -11.16 4.91
C ASP A 365 -9.39 -11.87 4.07
N ILE A 366 -9.69 -13.01 3.42
CA ILE A 366 -8.76 -13.68 2.51
C ILE A 366 -8.42 -12.79 1.31
N HIS A 367 -9.40 -12.07 0.77
CA HIS A 367 -9.14 -11.12 -0.31
C HIS A 367 -8.18 -10.00 0.14
N ALA A 368 -8.38 -9.45 1.34
CA ALA A 368 -7.49 -8.45 1.93
C ALA A 368 -6.07 -9.01 2.18
N GLU A 369 -5.96 -10.25 2.65
CA GLU A 369 -4.68 -10.95 2.83
C GLU A 369 -3.93 -11.12 1.51
N LEU A 370 -4.60 -11.54 0.44
CA LEU A 370 -4.00 -11.66 -0.89
C LEU A 370 -3.49 -10.31 -1.41
N ASN A 371 -4.23 -9.22 -1.18
CA ASN A 371 -3.80 -7.87 -1.54
C ASN A 371 -2.58 -7.42 -0.73
N LEU A 372 -2.53 -7.76 0.56
CA LEU A 372 -1.37 -7.52 1.43
C LEU A 372 -0.14 -8.24 0.89
N LEU A 373 -0.24 -9.55 0.63
CA LEU A 373 0.85 -10.35 0.09
C LEU A 373 1.34 -9.79 -1.25
N ASN A 374 0.43 -9.42 -2.16
CA ASN A 374 0.77 -8.83 -3.45
C ASN A 374 1.49 -7.48 -3.28
N THR A 375 1.07 -6.65 -2.33
CA THR A 375 1.69 -5.34 -2.07
C THR A 375 3.15 -5.49 -1.61
N TYR A 376 3.42 -6.43 -0.70
CA TYR A 376 4.77 -6.64 -0.18
C TYR A 376 5.67 -7.30 -1.22
N THR A 377 5.19 -8.33 -1.90
CA THR A 377 5.98 -9.06 -2.91
C THR A 377 6.27 -8.21 -4.15
N SER A 378 5.30 -7.41 -4.63
CA SER A 378 5.52 -6.52 -5.78
C SER A 378 6.58 -5.44 -5.53
N GLN A 379 6.65 -4.90 -4.31
CA GLN A 379 7.69 -3.94 -3.94
C GLN A 379 9.09 -4.57 -3.79
N LEU A 380 9.15 -5.90 -3.69
CA LEU A 380 10.37 -6.70 -3.66
C LEU A 380 10.56 -7.48 -4.96
N GLY A 381 10.08 -6.99 -6.11
CA GLY A 381 9.99 -7.77 -7.37
C GLY A 381 11.30 -8.36 -7.91
N ALA A 382 12.47 -7.96 -7.40
CA ALA A 382 13.76 -8.57 -7.72
C ALA A 382 14.09 -9.81 -6.85
N VAL A 383 13.35 -10.03 -5.76
CA VAL A 383 13.51 -11.12 -4.81
C VAL A 383 12.61 -12.28 -5.22
N GLN A 384 13.16 -13.49 -5.26
CA GLN A 384 12.41 -14.69 -5.64
C GLN A 384 11.41 -15.08 -4.54
N VAL A 385 10.15 -15.29 -4.92
CA VAL A 385 9.13 -15.91 -4.06
C VAL A 385 9.23 -17.44 -4.19
N ILE A 386 9.39 -18.11 -3.05
CA ILE A 386 9.50 -19.56 -2.95
C ILE A 386 8.10 -20.15 -2.79
N THR A 387 7.67 -20.90 -3.80
CA THR A 387 6.28 -21.38 -3.91
C THR A 387 6.09 -22.79 -3.37
N SER A 388 7.16 -23.48 -2.94
CA SER A 388 7.08 -24.83 -2.37
C SER A 388 8.32 -25.16 -1.54
N SER A 389 8.19 -26.15 -0.65
CA SER A 389 9.32 -26.68 0.11
C SER A 389 10.44 -27.20 -0.78
N VAL A 390 10.12 -27.85 -1.91
CA VAL A 390 11.12 -28.36 -2.86
C VAL A 390 11.98 -27.23 -3.45
N LYS A 391 11.36 -26.11 -3.84
CA LYS A 391 12.11 -24.93 -4.32
C LYS A 391 12.92 -24.27 -3.21
N PHE A 392 12.44 -24.34 -1.97
CA PHE A 392 13.19 -23.85 -0.82
C PHE A 392 14.46 -24.68 -0.61
N ASP A 393 14.35 -26.00 -0.67
CA ASP A 393 15.47 -26.94 -0.56
C ASP A 393 16.51 -26.71 -1.66
N GLU A 394 16.07 -26.43 -2.90
CA GLU A 394 16.98 -26.07 -4.01
C GLU A 394 17.85 -24.84 -3.71
N VAL A 395 17.31 -23.83 -3.00
CA VAL A 395 18.05 -22.62 -2.63
C VAL A 395 18.95 -22.87 -1.42
N ILE A 396 18.45 -23.59 -0.41
CA ILE A 396 19.13 -23.83 0.86
C ILE A 396 20.30 -24.80 0.70
N PHE A 397 20.19 -25.76 -0.22
CA PHE A 397 21.23 -26.77 -0.48
C PHE A 397 22.15 -26.43 -1.66
N ASP A 398 22.03 -25.23 -2.27
CA ASP A 398 22.96 -24.79 -3.32
C ASP A 398 24.38 -24.62 -2.72
N PRO A 399 25.38 -25.41 -3.15
CA PRO A 399 26.73 -25.37 -2.59
C PRO A 399 27.48 -24.06 -2.88
N ARG A 400 26.95 -23.18 -3.74
CA ARG A 400 27.53 -21.86 -4.04
C ARG A 400 27.04 -20.77 -3.08
N VAL A 401 26.02 -21.08 -2.28
CA VAL A 401 25.34 -20.11 -1.40
C VAL A 401 25.71 -20.41 0.04
N ASP A 402 26.47 -19.50 0.66
CA ASP A 402 26.88 -19.64 2.06
C ASP A 402 25.76 -19.18 3.01
N THR A 403 25.02 -18.13 2.61
CA THR A 403 24.02 -17.46 3.44
C THR A 403 22.73 -17.21 2.68
N VAL A 404 21.59 -17.50 3.31
CA VAL A 404 20.26 -17.16 2.78
C VAL A 404 19.54 -16.28 3.79
N VAL A 405 19.05 -15.14 3.34
CA VAL A 405 18.24 -14.20 4.12
C VAL A 405 16.82 -14.22 3.56
N CYS A 406 15.87 -14.70 4.36
CA CYS A 406 14.48 -14.83 3.94
C CYS A 406 13.62 -13.74 4.56
N PHE A 407 12.75 -13.12 3.76
CA PHE A 407 11.60 -12.39 4.28
C PHE A 407 10.41 -13.35 4.34
N SER A 408 10.14 -13.88 5.53
CA SER A 408 9.21 -14.98 5.71
C SER A 408 7.85 -14.49 6.21
N PHE A 409 6.77 -14.88 5.54
CA PHE A 409 5.40 -14.71 6.06
C PHE A 409 5.09 -15.85 7.01
N THR A 410 4.82 -15.53 8.28
CA THR A 410 4.88 -16.51 9.38
C THR A 410 3.53 -17.01 9.88
N SER A 411 2.43 -16.48 9.35
CA SER A 411 1.07 -16.64 9.91
C SER A 411 0.01 -17.03 8.87
N LEU A 412 0.43 -17.64 7.76
CA LEU A 412 -0.47 -18.01 6.65
C LEU A 412 -1.16 -19.37 6.82
N ASP A 413 -0.69 -20.21 7.74
CA ASP A 413 -1.10 -21.61 7.91
C ASP A 413 -2.35 -21.78 8.79
N LYS A 414 -2.53 -20.91 9.80
CA LYS A 414 -3.59 -21.06 10.81
C LYS A 414 -4.80 -20.22 10.48
N ASP A 415 -5.95 -20.90 10.37
CA ASP A 415 -7.25 -20.26 10.22
C ASP A 415 -8.26 -20.82 11.24
N PRO A 416 -8.50 -20.09 12.35
CA PRO A 416 -9.46 -20.53 13.37
C PRO A 416 -10.88 -20.69 12.85
N TYR A 417 -11.25 -19.94 11.80
CA TYR A 417 -12.59 -20.01 11.23
C TYR A 417 -12.79 -21.29 10.44
N LEU A 418 -11.79 -21.72 9.67
CA LEU A 418 -11.85 -23.02 8.98
C LEU A 418 -11.92 -24.19 9.95
N SER A 419 -11.19 -24.14 11.06
CA SER A 419 -11.34 -25.14 12.14
C SER A 419 -12.79 -25.20 12.62
N THR A 420 -13.40 -24.05 12.91
CA THR A 420 -14.80 -23.95 13.36
C THR A 420 -15.79 -24.52 12.32
N ILE A 421 -15.59 -24.21 11.04
CA ILE A 421 -16.40 -24.76 9.93
C ILE A 421 -16.26 -26.29 9.87
N THR A 422 -15.04 -26.82 9.93
CA THR A 422 -14.81 -28.26 9.80
C THR A 422 -15.34 -29.02 11.01
N ASP A 423 -15.25 -28.45 12.22
CA ASP A 423 -15.80 -29.06 13.42
C ASP A 423 -17.33 -29.04 13.38
N PHE A 424 -17.96 -27.96 12.91
CA PHE A 424 -19.40 -27.92 12.69
C PHE A 424 -19.89 -29.04 11.76
N LEU A 425 -19.16 -29.31 10.66
CA LEU A 425 -19.52 -30.37 9.72
C LEU A 425 -19.39 -31.79 10.30
N LYS A 426 -18.53 -31.99 11.32
CA LYS A 426 -18.42 -33.27 12.04
C LYS A 426 -19.59 -33.49 13.00
N ILE A 427 -20.18 -32.41 13.48
CA ILE A 427 -21.30 -32.48 14.41
C ILE A 427 -22.57 -32.73 13.58
N GLU A 428 -23.26 -33.84 13.86
CA GLU A 428 -24.51 -34.23 13.19
C GLU A 428 -25.71 -33.32 13.54
N ASP A 429 -25.50 -32.06 13.93
CA ASP A 429 -26.54 -31.17 14.45
C ASP A 429 -27.63 -30.87 13.42
N LEU A 430 -27.27 -30.71 12.15
CA LEU A 430 -28.25 -30.50 11.07
C LEU A 430 -29.04 -31.79 10.77
N GLU A 431 -28.43 -32.95 10.97
CA GLU A 431 -29.11 -34.24 10.80
C GLU A 431 -30.03 -34.56 11.99
N ASN A 432 -29.61 -34.19 13.20
CA ASN A 432 -30.33 -34.41 14.47
C ASN A 432 -31.28 -33.27 14.86
N LEU A 433 -31.22 -32.13 14.16
CA LEU A 433 -32.00 -30.91 14.42
C LEU A 433 -31.85 -30.36 15.84
N ASN A 434 -30.65 -30.52 16.41
CA ASN A 434 -30.34 -30.00 17.74
C ASN A 434 -30.15 -28.47 17.66
N LEU A 435 -30.87 -27.72 18.49
CA LEU A 435 -30.68 -26.28 18.60
C LEU A 435 -29.32 -26.00 19.23
N ILE A 436 -28.43 -25.44 18.44
CA ILE A 436 -27.06 -25.13 18.84
C ILE A 436 -27.06 -23.81 19.62
N SER A 437 -26.28 -23.74 20.70
CA SER A 437 -25.91 -22.46 21.31
C SER A 437 -25.22 -21.59 20.26
N GLU A 438 -25.43 -20.28 20.29
CA GLU A 438 -24.67 -19.37 19.43
C GLU A 438 -23.19 -19.70 19.55
N THR A 439 -22.56 -20.06 18.42
CA THR A 439 -21.10 -20.20 18.39
C THR A 439 -20.54 -18.90 18.91
N SER A 440 -19.68 -18.91 19.93
CA SER A 440 -19.14 -17.69 20.49
C SER A 440 -18.60 -16.83 19.36
N ASP A 441 -19.11 -15.62 19.21
CA ASP A 441 -18.55 -14.57 18.35
C ASP A 441 -17.22 -14.09 18.95
N GLN A 442 -16.30 -15.00 19.29
CA GLN A 442 -14.91 -14.63 19.31
C GLN A 442 -14.63 -14.15 17.91
N ASP A 443 -14.54 -12.83 17.75
CA ASP A 443 -14.17 -12.18 16.53
C ASP A 443 -12.89 -12.85 16.06
N ILE A 444 -13.01 -13.76 15.09
CA ILE A 444 -11.89 -14.39 14.42
C ILE A 444 -11.29 -13.27 13.59
N GLN A 445 -10.50 -12.44 14.26
CA GLN A 445 -9.88 -11.28 13.67
C GLN A 445 -8.70 -11.79 12.87
N ALA A 446 -8.70 -11.50 11.58
CA ALA A 446 -7.59 -11.85 10.71
C ALA A 446 -6.28 -11.31 11.29
N TRP A 447 -5.22 -12.13 11.28
CA TRP A 447 -3.96 -11.85 11.98
C TRP A 447 -3.35 -10.49 11.59
N PHE A 448 -3.51 -10.08 10.33
CA PHE A 448 -2.98 -8.83 9.79
C PHE A 448 -3.78 -7.59 10.22
N ARG A 449 -4.94 -7.75 10.87
CA ARG A 449 -5.72 -6.64 11.46
C ARG A 449 -5.25 -6.28 12.87
N ASN A 450 -4.33 -7.04 13.45
CA ASN A 450 -3.69 -6.68 14.71
C ASN A 450 -2.63 -5.59 14.46
N SER A 451 -2.77 -4.45 15.14
CA SER A 451 -1.89 -3.29 14.97
C SER A 451 -0.42 -3.61 15.27
N GLU A 452 -0.14 -4.42 16.29
CA GLU A 452 1.23 -4.77 16.69
C GLU A 452 1.90 -5.65 15.63
N ILE A 453 1.15 -6.63 15.10
CA ILE A 453 1.63 -7.53 14.05
C ILE A 453 1.92 -6.73 12.77
N TYR A 454 1.00 -5.83 12.39
CA TYR A 454 1.15 -4.99 11.20
C TYR A 454 2.37 -4.06 11.30
N GLU A 455 2.57 -3.37 12.44
CA GLU A 455 3.73 -2.51 12.68
C GLU A 455 5.05 -3.29 12.62
N LYS A 456 5.11 -4.47 13.26
CA LYS A 456 6.29 -5.35 13.21
C LYS A 456 6.60 -5.79 11.78
N MET A 457 5.59 -6.22 11.03
CA MET A 457 5.72 -6.64 9.65
C MET A 457 6.23 -5.51 8.75
N ARG A 458 5.66 -4.31 8.89
CA ARG A 458 6.09 -3.12 8.14
C ARG A 458 7.53 -2.74 8.45
N ARG A 459 7.93 -2.78 9.72
CA ARG A 459 9.32 -2.54 10.15
C ARG A 459 10.28 -3.57 9.53
N ASN A 460 9.96 -4.85 9.63
CA ASN A 460 10.76 -5.93 9.05
C ASN A 460 10.87 -5.80 7.53
N PHE A 461 9.80 -5.38 6.85
CA PHE A 461 9.82 -5.16 5.41
C PHE A 461 10.80 -4.08 4.99
N TYR A 462 10.76 -2.88 5.59
CA TYR A 462 11.72 -1.82 5.25
C TYR A 462 13.15 -2.19 5.63
N LEU A 463 13.32 -2.90 6.74
CA LEU A 463 14.62 -3.39 7.18
C LEU A 463 15.21 -4.41 6.20
N PHE A 464 14.39 -5.35 5.73
CA PHE A 464 14.79 -6.32 4.70
C PHE A 464 15.08 -5.65 3.36
N LYS A 465 14.19 -4.75 2.91
CA LYS A 465 14.31 -4.07 1.62
C LYS A 465 15.60 -3.25 1.52
N SER A 466 15.85 -2.40 2.50
CA SER A 466 17.07 -1.58 2.55
C SER A 466 18.34 -2.43 2.56
N PHE A 467 18.34 -3.51 3.34
CA PHE A 467 19.46 -4.44 3.39
C PHE A 467 19.65 -5.22 2.08
N PHE A 468 18.56 -5.66 1.45
CA PHE A 468 18.59 -6.33 0.14
C PHE A 468 19.21 -5.45 -0.94
N GLU A 469 18.76 -4.19 -1.07
CA GLU A 469 19.20 -3.27 -2.12
C GLU A 469 20.73 -3.04 -2.11
N VAL A 470 21.34 -3.03 -0.92
CA VAL A 470 22.78 -2.87 -0.73
C VAL A 470 23.56 -4.17 -1.00
N ASN A 471 23.00 -5.33 -0.65
CA ASN A 471 23.74 -6.58 -0.59
C ASN A 471 23.42 -7.57 -1.73
N GLN A 472 22.44 -7.28 -2.60
CA GLN A 472 21.99 -8.17 -3.69
C GLN A 472 23.09 -8.58 -4.69
N ARG A 473 24.21 -7.85 -4.76
CA ARG A 473 25.35 -8.17 -5.65
C ARG A 473 26.32 -9.20 -5.08
N ASN A 474 26.15 -9.61 -3.81
CA ASN A 474 27.01 -10.61 -3.20
C ASN A 474 26.61 -12.02 -3.67
N GLU A 475 27.48 -12.69 -4.43
CA GLU A 475 27.22 -14.02 -5.01
C GLU A 475 27.02 -15.12 -3.96
N LYS A 476 27.60 -14.97 -2.76
CA LYS A 476 27.51 -15.93 -1.64
C LYS A 476 26.24 -15.77 -0.80
N THR A 477 25.50 -14.68 -0.99
CA THR A 477 24.28 -14.39 -0.23
C THR A 477 23.06 -14.38 -1.14
N LYS A 478 22.04 -15.18 -0.81
CA LYS A 478 20.76 -15.18 -1.50
C LYS A 478 19.67 -14.55 -0.66
N PHE A 479 18.75 -13.88 -1.34
CA PHE A 479 17.56 -13.26 -0.74
C PHE A 479 16.32 -13.89 -1.34
N VAL A 480 15.39 -14.31 -0.48
CA VAL A 480 14.15 -14.96 -0.90
C VAL A 480 12.97 -14.51 -0.05
N ILE A 481 11.76 -14.74 -0.56
CA ILE A 481 10.50 -14.59 0.18
C ILE A 481 9.88 -15.98 0.29
N ASP A 482 9.49 -16.41 1.49
CA ASP A 482 8.90 -17.72 1.71
C ASP A 482 7.71 -17.66 2.69
N PRO A 483 6.69 -18.52 2.51
CA PRO A 483 5.74 -18.81 3.56
C PRO A 483 6.31 -19.86 4.52
N VAL A 484 6.15 -19.64 5.83
CA VAL A 484 6.51 -20.63 6.85
C VAL A 484 5.63 -20.46 8.07
N SER A 485 5.36 -21.50 8.83
CA SER A 485 4.64 -21.36 10.10
C SER A 485 5.60 -20.97 11.23
N ASP A 486 5.36 -19.84 11.91
CA ASP A 486 6.10 -19.46 13.13
C ASP A 486 5.25 -18.63 14.09
N SER A 487 4.64 -19.28 15.07
CA SER A 487 3.86 -18.61 16.11
C SER A 487 4.69 -17.76 17.07
N SER A 488 6.00 -17.97 17.16
CA SER A 488 6.87 -17.14 17.99
C SER A 488 7.14 -15.77 17.35
N ASN A 489 6.95 -15.65 16.04
CA ASN A 489 7.17 -14.42 15.29
C ASN A 489 5.99 -14.11 14.36
N PRO A 490 4.82 -13.69 14.88
CA PRO A 490 3.62 -13.51 14.05
C PRO A 490 3.77 -12.41 12.99
N GLY A 491 3.09 -12.60 11.85
CA GLY A 491 3.06 -11.71 10.70
C GLY A 491 4.15 -11.98 9.67
N ALA A 492 5.28 -11.28 9.80
CA ALA A 492 6.47 -11.57 9.02
C ALA A 492 7.75 -11.39 9.85
N SER A 493 8.75 -12.21 9.56
CA SER A 493 10.08 -12.11 10.16
C SER A 493 11.16 -12.22 9.10
N ILE A 494 12.34 -11.69 9.42
CA ILE A 494 13.54 -11.92 8.62
C ILE A 494 14.23 -13.13 9.23
N ARG A 495 14.49 -14.15 8.42
CA ARG A 495 15.17 -15.39 8.85
C ARG A 495 16.54 -15.50 8.21
N LEU A 496 17.49 -16.01 8.98
CA LEU A 496 18.87 -16.21 8.54
C LEU A 496 19.22 -17.68 8.53
N TYR A 497 19.63 -18.18 7.37
CA TYR A 497 20.19 -19.51 7.20
C TYR A 497 21.66 -19.42 6.79
N ARG A 498 22.49 -20.30 7.34
CA ARG A 498 23.91 -20.41 6.99
C ARG A 498 24.27 -21.88 6.83
N ASN A 499 24.91 -22.21 5.71
CA ASN A 499 25.32 -23.58 5.35
C ASN A 499 24.16 -24.59 5.51
N GLY A 500 22.99 -24.24 4.99
CA GLY A 500 21.81 -25.12 5.03
C GLY A 500 21.03 -25.16 6.35
N GLN A 501 21.47 -24.44 7.39
CA GLN A 501 20.83 -24.49 8.73
C GLN A 501 20.32 -23.13 9.18
N ILE A 502 19.17 -23.12 9.86
CA ILE A 502 18.64 -21.90 10.48
C ILE A 502 19.57 -21.45 11.61
N LYS A 503 19.95 -20.17 11.58
CA LYS A 503 20.76 -19.52 12.62
C LYS A 503 19.93 -18.60 13.49
N ASP A 504 19.01 -17.87 12.89
CA ASP A 504 18.14 -16.93 13.59
C ASP A 504 16.78 -16.86 12.88
N ASN A 505 15.68 -17.02 13.62
CA ASN A 505 14.31 -16.96 13.12
C ASN A 505 13.69 -15.55 13.17
N ASN A 506 14.39 -14.60 13.80
CA ASN A 506 14.01 -13.19 13.92
C ASN A 506 15.24 -12.28 13.73
N PHE A 507 16.04 -12.59 12.71
CA PHE A 507 17.25 -11.87 12.37
C PHE A 507 16.97 -10.38 12.16
N GLN A 508 17.81 -9.54 12.72
CA GLN A 508 17.75 -8.09 12.53
C GLN A 508 19.03 -7.65 11.80
N PRO A 509 19.00 -7.44 10.47
CA PRO A 509 20.19 -6.96 9.77
C PRO A 509 20.58 -5.55 10.22
N VAL A 510 21.81 -5.15 9.87
CA VAL A 510 22.27 -3.78 10.09
C VAL A 510 21.45 -2.78 9.27
N SER A 511 20.96 -1.73 9.93
CA SER A 511 20.16 -0.64 9.36
C SER A 511 20.99 0.63 9.18
N LYS A 512 20.40 1.63 8.52
CA LYS A 512 21.01 2.94 8.28
C LYS A 512 21.51 3.56 9.60
N PRO A 513 22.82 3.81 9.75
CA PRO A 513 23.34 4.40 10.98
C PRO A 513 23.14 5.93 10.98
N PRO A 514 23.17 6.58 12.16
CA PRO A 514 23.02 8.03 12.29
C PRO A 514 24.12 8.82 11.55
N LYS A 515 23.87 10.10 11.23
CA LYS A 515 24.84 10.99 10.58
C LYS A 515 26.18 11.06 11.37
N PRO A 516 27.34 10.96 10.71
CA PRO A 516 28.63 11.04 11.39
C PRO A 516 28.91 12.48 11.85
N SER A 517 29.57 12.62 13.01
CA SER A 517 30.09 13.92 13.46
C SER A 517 31.56 14.04 13.11
N VAL A 518 31.97 15.19 12.57
CA VAL A 518 33.34 15.43 12.12
C VAL A 518 34.00 16.45 13.04
N SER A 519 35.17 16.12 13.58
CA SER A 519 36.05 17.07 14.27
C SER A 519 37.44 17.04 13.64
N ILE A 520 38.11 18.19 13.63
CA ILE A 520 39.47 18.32 13.08
C ILE A 520 40.40 18.71 14.23
N GLN A 521 41.39 17.88 14.52
CA GLN A 521 42.39 18.12 15.56
C GLN A 521 43.78 17.86 14.98
N ASN A 522 44.70 18.81 15.11
CA ASN A 522 46.10 18.65 14.67
C ASN A 522 46.27 18.09 13.24
N ARG A 523 45.41 18.51 12.29
CA ARG A 523 45.34 18.05 10.89
C ARG A 523 44.74 16.65 10.67
N ASP A 524 44.36 15.95 11.72
CA ASP A 524 43.62 14.69 11.64
C ASP A 524 42.11 14.94 11.62
N VAL A 525 41.42 14.26 10.70
CA VAL A 525 39.95 14.27 10.62
C VAL A 525 39.43 13.12 11.46
N ILE A 526 38.89 13.44 12.63
CA ILE A 526 38.34 12.48 13.58
C ILE A 526 36.83 12.38 13.33
N LEU A 527 36.38 11.17 13.00
CA LEU A 527 34.98 10.86 12.80
C LEU A 527 34.41 10.21 14.05
N LYS A 528 33.29 10.73 14.54
CA LYS A 528 32.47 10.05 15.54
C LYS A 528 31.36 9.27 14.84
N LEU A 529 31.47 7.95 14.89
CA LEU A 529 30.58 6.97 14.26
C LEU A 529 29.70 6.30 15.33
N GLN A 530 28.49 5.92 14.96
CA GLN A 530 27.55 5.22 15.83
C GLN A 530 27.16 3.87 15.23
N LYS A 531 26.98 2.87 16.10
CA LYS A 531 26.52 1.55 15.69
C LYS A 531 25.13 1.65 15.05
N SER A 532 24.81 0.67 14.22
CA SER A 532 23.47 0.55 13.64
C SER A 532 22.39 0.43 14.73
N PRO A 533 21.22 1.07 14.56
CA PRO A 533 20.06 0.88 15.44
C PRO A 533 19.55 -0.57 15.54
N THR A 534 19.79 -1.38 14.51
CA THR A 534 19.43 -2.81 14.46
C THR A 534 20.63 -3.66 14.07
N GLY A 535 20.68 -4.91 14.51
CA GLY A 535 21.76 -5.83 14.17
C GLY A 535 23.10 -5.46 14.80
N GLU A 536 24.00 -6.44 14.84
CA GLU A 536 25.33 -6.24 15.38
C GLU A 536 26.24 -5.57 14.36
N THR A 537 26.86 -4.45 14.75
CA THR A 537 27.87 -3.75 13.94
C THR A 537 29.26 -4.24 14.34
N ILE A 538 29.96 -4.86 13.39
CA ILE A 538 31.30 -5.43 13.58
C ILE A 538 32.37 -4.42 13.15
N GLN A 539 32.12 -3.68 12.08
CA GLN A 539 32.99 -2.64 11.55
C GLN A 539 32.17 -1.59 10.79
N TYR A 540 32.83 -0.53 10.30
CA TYR A 540 32.23 0.51 9.47
C TYR A 540 32.92 0.57 8.11
N ARG A 541 32.14 0.93 7.09
CA ARG A 541 32.68 1.36 5.79
C ARG A 541 32.47 2.86 5.67
N VAL A 542 33.54 3.62 5.89
CA VAL A 542 33.56 5.08 5.77
C VAL A 542 33.71 5.45 4.30
N GLU A 543 32.79 6.22 3.77
CA GLU A 543 32.75 6.69 2.39
C GLU A 543 32.96 8.21 2.37
N TYR A 544 33.87 8.72 1.54
CA TYR A 544 34.14 10.15 1.44
C TYR A 544 34.35 10.61 -0.01
N ARG A 545 34.11 11.90 -0.26
CA ARG A 545 34.34 12.52 -1.57
C ARG A 545 34.80 13.97 -1.41
N ALA A 546 35.58 14.45 -2.38
CA ALA A 546 35.95 15.85 -2.53
C ALA A 546 34.97 16.57 -3.46
N THR A 547 34.51 17.77 -3.09
CA THR A 547 33.67 18.64 -3.91
C THR A 547 34.55 19.52 -4.78
N GLN A 548 34.52 19.32 -6.10
CA GLN A 548 35.19 20.19 -7.06
C GLN A 548 34.22 21.33 -7.43
N SER A 549 34.32 22.46 -6.72
CA SER A 549 33.60 23.75 -6.91
C SER A 549 32.44 24.05 -5.94
N PRO A 550 32.35 25.28 -5.40
CA PRO A 550 31.26 25.70 -4.52
C PRO A 550 30.00 26.01 -5.33
N GLY A 551 29.08 25.04 -5.41
CA GLY A 551 27.80 25.18 -6.11
C GLY A 551 27.13 23.88 -6.51
N ASP A 552 27.84 22.75 -6.48
CA ASP A 552 27.24 21.45 -6.81
C ASP A 552 26.33 20.97 -5.67
N SER A 553 25.02 21.00 -5.92
CA SER A 553 24.03 20.27 -5.14
C SER A 553 24.29 18.77 -5.33
N GLY A 554 25.19 18.23 -4.51
CA GLY A 554 25.79 16.90 -4.66
C GLY A 554 24.85 15.72 -4.40
N ALA A 555 23.77 15.59 -5.15
CA ALA A 555 22.93 14.39 -5.14
C ALA A 555 23.43 13.29 -6.09
N ASP A 556 24.05 13.62 -7.24
CA ASP A 556 24.11 12.69 -8.39
C ASP A 556 25.51 12.34 -8.93
N SER A 557 26.56 12.36 -8.10
CA SER A 557 27.88 11.81 -8.45
C SER A 557 28.14 10.51 -7.69
N GLU A 558 28.21 9.38 -8.40
CA GLU A 558 28.30 8.01 -7.84
C GLU A 558 29.68 7.62 -7.29
N ASN A 559 30.73 8.41 -7.52
CA ASN A 559 32.10 8.02 -7.18
C ASN A 559 32.50 8.46 -5.76
N TRP A 560 32.18 7.64 -4.77
CA TRP A 560 32.68 7.76 -3.39
C TRP A 560 33.92 6.89 -3.18
N GLU A 561 34.98 7.46 -2.63
CA GLU A 561 36.09 6.67 -2.08
C GLU A 561 35.66 6.04 -0.76
N PHE A 562 36.23 4.89 -0.40
CA PHE A 562 35.88 4.24 0.86
C PHE A 562 37.08 3.65 1.59
N ARG A 563 36.98 3.61 2.93
CA ARG A 563 37.87 2.88 3.83
C ARG A 563 37.04 2.02 4.77
N VAL A 564 37.57 0.85 5.11
CA VAL A 564 36.95 -0.05 6.08
C VAL A 564 37.69 0.11 7.40
N THR A 565 36.95 0.30 8.48
CA THR A 565 37.52 0.40 9.83
C THR A 565 37.92 -0.99 10.33
N PRO A 566 38.94 -1.12 11.18
CA PRO A 566 39.36 -2.41 11.72
C PRO A 566 38.34 -3.01 12.70
N ASP A 567 37.53 -2.16 13.34
CA ASP A 567 36.52 -2.53 14.33
C ASP A 567 35.33 -1.56 14.30
N ALA A 568 34.37 -1.75 15.19
CA ALA A 568 33.20 -0.88 15.38
C ALA A 568 33.38 0.17 16.48
N GLN A 569 34.59 0.69 16.70
CA GLN A 569 34.80 1.80 17.65
C GLN A 569 34.11 3.08 17.21
N GLU A 570 33.64 3.87 18.18
CA GLU A 570 32.91 5.11 17.90
C GLU A 570 33.78 6.23 17.34
N THR A 571 35.11 6.09 17.36
CA THR A 571 36.04 7.12 16.90
C THR A 571 36.97 6.54 15.85
N TYR A 572 37.07 7.19 14.69
CA TYR A 572 37.95 6.77 13.60
C TYR A 572 38.65 7.95 12.95
N THR A 573 39.98 7.86 12.80
CA THR A 573 40.78 8.91 12.16
C THR A 573 40.88 8.67 10.65
N LEU A 574 40.28 9.57 9.87
CA LEU A 574 40.33 9.57 8.41
C LEU A 574 41.58 10.32 7.92
N THR A 575 42.59 9.56 7.51
CA THR A 575 43.88 10.07 7.01
C THR A 575 43.94 10.15 5.48
N GLY A 576 44.83 10.98 4.93
CA GLY A 576 45.16 10.99 3.49
C GLY A 576 44.28 11.91 2.64
N LEU A 577 43.62 12.90 3.25
CA LEU A 577 42.85 13.92 2.55
C LEU A 577 43.76 15.08 2.11
N GLN A 578 43.53 15.60 0.90
CA GLN A 578 44.25 16.76 0.36
C GLN A 578 43.75 18.09 0.96
N PHE A 579 44.67 19.04 1.14
CA PHE A 579 44.38 20.42 1.56
C PHE A 579 43.55 21.18 0.52
N GLU A 580 42.85 22.24 0.95
CA GLU A 580 42.03 23.14 0.13
C GLU A 580 40.77 22.54 -0.53
N ASN A 581 40.62 21.22 -0.52
CA ASN A 581 39.40 20.56 -0.95
C ASN A 581 38.32 20.59 0.16
N GLN A 582 37.06 20.65 -0.27
CA GLN A 582 35.89 20.50 0.60
C GLN A 582 35.42 19.05 0.54
N TYR A 583 35.21 18.40 1.68
CA TYR A 583 34.84 16.99 1.76
C TYR A 583 33.45 16.79 2.36
N HIS A 584 32.80 15.72 1.89
CA HIS A 584 31.65 15.11 2.55
C HIS A 584 32.01 13.68 2.95
N VAL A 585 31.56 13.26 4.12
CA VAL A 585 31.76 11.91 4.64
C VAL A 585 30.42 11.30 5.00
N ARG A 586 30.20 10.04 4.64
CA ARG A 586 29.12 9.20 5.13
C ARG A 586 29.68 7.84 5.49
N TYR A 587 28.91 6.98 6.13
CA TYR A 587 29.38 5.64 6.46
C TYR A 587 28.27 4.62 6.48
N ARG A 588 28.64 3.35 6.38
CA ARG A 588 27.75 2.19 6.50
C ARG A 588 28.17 1.36 7.70
N ALA A 589 27.20 0.80 8.40
CA ALA A 589 27.47 -0.26 9.37
C ALA A 589 27.68 -1.58 8.62
N VAL A 590 28.69 -2.34 9.01
CA VAL A 590 29.00 -3.65 8.43
C VAL A 590 28.77 -4.69 9.53
N GLY A 591 27.84 -5.60 9.29
CA GLY A 591 27.54 -6.74 10.15
C GLY A 591 28.12 -8.04 9.59
N ASP A 592 27.78 -9.16 10.25
CA ASP A 592 28.28 -10.50 9.89
C ASP A 592 27.83 -10.98 8.51
N VAL A 593 26.66 -10.53 8.05
CA VAL A 593 26.03 -10.99 6.79
C VAL A 593 26.21 -9.99 5.64
N GLY A 594 26.37 -8.71 5.94
CA GLY A 594 26.38 -7.66 4.92
C GLY A 594 26.44 -6.25 5.52
N MET A 595 26.22 -5.25 4.67
CA MET A 595 26.34 -3.84 5.03
C MET A 595 24.98 -3.13 5.01
N SER A 596 24.83 -2.07 5.78
CA SER A 596 23.63 -1.25 5.76
C SER A 596 23.63 -0.18 4.66
N GLU A 597 22.51 0.53 4.53
CA GLU A 597 22.46 1.79 3.80
C GLU A 597 23.44 2.82 4.36
N ALA A 598 23.91 3.73 3.50
CA ALA A 598 24.78 4.80 3.94
C ALA A 598 24.02 5.76 4.86
N SER A 599 24.70 6.24 5.90
CA SER A 599 24.25 7.36 6.72
C SER A 599 23.97 8.59 5.85
N ASP A 600 23.26 9.56 6.42
CA ASP A 600 23.29 10.91 5.85
C ASP A 600 24.72 11.43 5.82
N SER A 601 25.03 12.24 4.81
CA SER A 601 26.36 12.82 4.66
C SER A 601 26.59 13.88 5.74
N SER A 602 27.83 13.97 6.22
CA SER A 602 28.30 15.04 7.08
C SER A 602 28.11 16.40 6.41
N ASP A 603 28.09 17.44 7.25
CA ASP A 603 28.29 18.79 6.73
C ASP A 603 29.68 18.88 6.10
N ALA A 604 29.81 19.79 5.14
CA ALA A 604 31.01 19.92 4.35
C ALA A 604 32.15 20.53 5.19
N PHE A 605 33.35 19.97 5.11
CA PHE A 605 34.51 20.46 5.87
C PHE A 605 35.77 20.56 5.00
N SER A 606 36.75 21.36 5.42
CA SER A 606 38.00 21.60 4.67
C SER A 606 39.21 21.63 5.59
N LEU A 607 40.35 21.13 5.11
CA LEU A 607 41.65 21.24 5.76
C LEU A 607 42.36 22.49 5.23
N ARG A 608 42.58 23.51 6.08
CA ARG A 608 43.27 24.77 5.72
C ARG A 608 44.71 24.79 6.26
N GLU A 609 45.64 25.42 5.54
CA GLU A 609 46.97 25.74 6.06
C GLU A 609 46.90 26.85 7.12
N GLU A 610 47.70 26.73 8.18
CA GLU A 610 47.89 27.80 9.17
C GLU A 610 48.65 28.97 8.52
N SER A 611 48.02 30.15 8.48
CA SER A 611 48.65 31.40 8.02
C SER A 611 49.30 32.18 9.17
N ASP A 612 50.39 32.90 8.83
CA ASP A 612 51.29 33.67 9.69
C ASP A 612 50.56 34.45 10.84
N PRO A 613 50.91 34.21 12.12
CA PRO A 613 50.17 34.75 13.28
C PRO A 613 50.02 36.28 13.26
N GLY A 614 50.98 37.02 12.67
CA GLY A 614 50.92 38.49 12.58
C GLY A 614 49.73 39.04 11.77
N ALA A 615 49.24 38.32 10.75
CA ALA A 615 48.11 38.74 9.94
C ALA A 615 46.76 38.46 10.63
N SER A 616 46.69 37.38 11.42
CA SER A 616 45.50 36.99 12.17
C SER A 616 45.11 38.04 13.22
N PHE A 617 46.08 38.62 13.93
CA PHE A 617 45.83 39.66 14.94
C PHE A 617 45.25 40.94 14.34
N CYS A 618 45.77 41.40 13.19
CA CYS A 618 45.23 42.60 12.54
C CYS A 618 43.81 42.39 12.00
N ILE A 619 43.48 41.17 11.54
CA ILE A 619 42.12 40.81 11.11
C ILE A 619 41.17 40.76 12.32
N GLU A 620 41.60 40.21 13.46
CA GLU A 620 40.80 40.15 14.67
C GLU A 620 40.52 41.56 15.25
N LEU A 621 41.55 42.41 15.35
CA LEU A 621 41.39 43.80 15.79
C LEU A 621 40.47 44.58 14.83
N ARG A 622 40.65 44.42 13.52
CA ARG A 622 39.78 45.02 12.50
C ARG A 622 38.33 44.55 12.65
N ASN A 623 38.10 43.25 12.81
CA ASN A 623 36.77 42.71 13.00
C ASN A 623 36.15 43.22 14.31
N ARG A 624 36.89 43.24 15.42
CA ARG A 624 36.45 43.86 16.68
C ARG A 624 36.02 45.32 16.48
N ILE A 625 36.83 46.14 15.80
CA ILE A 625 36.50 47.55 15.52
C ILE A 625 35.23 47.66 14.67
N LEU A 626 35.11 46.91 13.58
CA LEU A 626 33.95 46.97 12.68
C LEU A 626 32.66 46.43 13.33
N THR A 627 32.76 45.37 14.12
CA THR A 627 31.61 44.79 14.85
C THR A 627 31.13 45.75 15.94
N SER A 628 32.04 46.48 16.59
CA SER A 628 31.70 47.46 17.64
C SER A 628 31.04 48.76 17.12
N LEU A 629 31.28 49.13 15.86
CA LEU A 629 30.78 50.36 15.25
C LEU A 629 29.52 50.16 14.38
N GLY A 630 29.10 48.91 14.15
CA GLY A 630 27.99 48.53 13.26
C GLY A 630 26.59 48.50 13.88
N THR A 631 26.43 48.76 15.18
CA THR A 631 25.11 48.75 15.85
C THR A 631 24.86 50.04 16.62
N SER A 632 23.77 50.73 16.31
CA SER A 632 23.29 51.84 17.12
C SER A 632 22.94 51.33 18.52
N LYS A 633 23.58 51.92 19.54
CA LYS A 633 23.50 51.60 20.99
C LYS A 633 24.40 50.44 21.49
N TRP A 634 25.70 50.70 21.65
CA TRP A 634 26.44 50.38 22.87
C TRP A 634 27.54 51.43 23.15
N SER A 635 27.88 51.53 24.43
CA SER A 635 28.75 52.47 25.13
C SER A 635 30.25 52.29 24.85
N LEU A 636 31.01 53.40 24.86
CA LEU A 636 32.50 53.46 24.83
C LEU A 636 33.21 52.62 25.92
N SER A 637 32.48 51.98 26.83
CA SER A 637 33.00 51.28 28.01
C SER A 637 33.88 50.05 27.74
N THR A 638 33.70 49.34 26.62
CA THR A 638 34.47 48.10 26.35
C THR A 638 35.83 48.38 25.69
N ILE A 639 35.93 49.47 24.91
CA ILE A 639 37.23 49.95 24.39
C ILE A 639 37.96 50.76 25.49
N GLN A 640 37.23 51.41 26.40
CA GLN A 640 37.81 52.22 27.49
C GLN A 640 38.80 51.48 28.40
N SER A 641 38.68 50.16 28.58
CA SER A 641 39.66 49.36 29.35
C SER A 641 40.96 49.06 28.59
N GLU A 642 40.96 49.18 27.26
CA GLU A 642 42.10 48.87 26.37
C GLU A 642 42.77 50.15 25.82
N LEU A 643 42.21 51.34 26.09
CA LEU A 643 42.82 52.62 25.71
C LEU A 643 44.02 52.92 26.61
N THR A 644 45.21 52.84 26.03
CA THR A 644 46.44 53.30 26.68
C THR A 644 46.77 54.72 26.19
N ASN A 645 47.47 55.50 27.04
CA ASN A 645 47.97 56.84 26.68
C ASN A 645 46.89 57.81 26.16
N ARG A 646 45.74 57.88 26.86
CA ARG A 646 44.64 58.77 26.49
C ARG A 646 45.00 60.24 26.74
N VAL A 647 44.88 61.05 25.69
CA VAL A 647 45.00 62.51 25.74
C VAL A 647 43.62 63.13 25.50
N SER A 648 43.17 63.96 26.45
CA SER A 648 41.94 64.77 26.38
C SER A 648 42.30 66.25 26.36
N ASP A 649 41.36 67.10 25.92
CA ASP A 649 41.52 68.57 25.85
C ASP A 649 42.65 69.02 24.90
N ILE A 650 42.67 68.46 23.70
CA ILE A 650 43.68 68.74 22.68
C ILE A 650 43.45 70.14 22.08
N VAL A 651 44.41 71.04 22.27
CA VAL A 651 44.45 72.37 21.63
C VAL A 651 45.17 72.27 20.29
N ILE A 652 44.55 72.79 19.22
CA ILE A 652 45.09 72.75 17.85
C ILE A 652 45.83 74.07 17.54
N PRO A 653 47.07 74.04 16.98
CA PRO A 653 47.81 72.86 16.52
C PRO A 653 48.35 72.01 17.67
N TYR A 654 48.23 70.69 17.52
CA TYR A 654 48.70 69.70 18.47
C TYR A 654 49.93 68.95 17.95
N GLU A 655 50.88 68.66 18.84
CA GLU A 655 51.99 67.75 18.58
C GLU A 655 52.23 66.89 19.83
N GLY A 656 52.12 65.58 19.69
CA GLY A 656 52.19 64.60 20.78
C GLY A 656 53.08 63.42 20.44
N ALA A 657 53.78 62.87 21.43
CA ALA A 657 54.64 61.70 21.24
C ALA A 657 53.82 60.40 21.14
N ILE A 658 54.30 59.48 20.29
CA ILE A 658 53.87 58.09 20.19
C ILE A 658 55.01 57.25 20.79
N SER A 659 54.90 56.92 22.07
CA SER A 659 55.91 56.14 22.81
C SER A 659 56.19 54.79 22.13
N ASP A 660 57.47 54.40 22.05
CA ASP A 660 57.97 53.14 21.45
C ASP A 660 57.75 52.91 19.94
N GLY A 661 57.22 53.92 19.24
CA GLY A 661 56.97 53.90 17.80
C GLY A 661 55.86 52.94 17.36
N LEU A 662 55.43 53.04 16.10
CA LEU A 662 54.34 52.21 15.58
C LEU A 662 54.80 50.77 15.29
N LYS A 663 53.92 49.79 15.59
CA LYS A 663 54.13 48.36 15.33
C LYS A 663 52.85 47.73 14.75
N PRO A 664 52.96 46.66 13.94
CA PRO A 664 51.79 45.92 13.49
C PRO A 664 50.95 45.41 14.68
N GLY A 665 49.62 45.48 14.55
CA GLY A 665 48.67 45.13 15.62
C GLY A 665 48.26 46.29 16.53
N MET A 666 48.86 47.47 16.38
CA MET A 666 48.41 48.71 17.03
C MET A 666 47.26 49.37 16.27
N ALA A 667 46.45 50.17 16.96
CA ALA A 667 45.56 51.14 16.32
C ALA A 667 45.57 52.50 17.02
N LEU A 668 45.51 53.56 16.22
CA LEU A 668 45.36 54.94 16.72
C LEU A 668 43.89 55.33 16.66
N PHE A 669 43.32 55.73 17.79
CA PHE A 669 41.94 56.19 17.89
C PHE A 669 41.88 57.70 18.05
N LEU A 670 41.18 58.37 17.14
CA LEU A 670 40.92 59.81 17.19
C LEU A 670 39.42 60.08 17.19
N ARG A 671 38.98 60.94 18.10
CA ARG A 671 37.61 61.43 18.15
C ARG A 671 37.60 62.94 18.17
N GLY A 672 36.90 63.56 17.23
CA GLY A 672 36.82 65.01 17.10
C GLY A 672 35.47 65.47 16.58
N VAL A 673 35.32 66.78 16.48
CA VAL A 673 34.18 67.47 15.88
C VAL A 673 34.71 68.34 14.76
N VAL A 674 34.01 68.32 13.63
CA VAL A 674 34.26 69.29 12.57
C VAL A 674 33.45 70.56 12.88
N PRO A 675 34.06 71.75 12.98
CA PRO A 675 33.33 73.00 13.19
C PRO A 675 32.31 73.31 12.07
N LYS A 676 31.25 74.06 12.39
CA LYS A 676 30.14 74.33 11.45
C LYS A 676 30.59 75.15 10.23
N ASP A 677 31.59 75.98 10.41
CA ASP A 677 32.30 76.79 9.44
C ASP A 677 33.60 76.13 8.93
N GLY A 678 33.84 74.87 9.28
CA GLY A 678 35.11 74.16 9.10
C GLY A 678 35.76 74.27 7.71
N GLU A 679 37.06 74.51 7.73
CA GLU A 679 38.00 74.42 6.59
C GLU A 679 38.91 73.19 6.72
N ASP A 680 39.81 72.97 5.75
CA ASP A 680 40.67 71.78 5.69
C ASP A 680 41.46 71.54 7.00
N PHE A 681 41.58 70.27 7.39
CA PHE A 681 42.42 69.85 8.52
C PHE A 681 43.34 68.70 8.14
N THR A 682 44.41 68.54 8.90
CA THR A 682 45.46 67.55 8.64
C THR A 682 45.85 66.82 9.91
N ILE A 683 45.96 65.50 9.81
CA ILE A 683 46.55 64.62 10.83
C ILE A 683 47.82 64.02 10.22
N ASN A 684 48.97 64.26 10.82
CA ASN A 684 50.27 63.79 10.37
C ASN A 684 50.88 62.83 11.39
N LEU A 685 51.45 61.74 10.90
CA LEU A 685 52.34 60.85 11.63
C LEU A 685 53.78 61.15 11.20
N LYS A 686 54.54 61.78 12.09
CA LYS A 686 55.90 62.26 11.86
C LYS A 686 56.94 61.35 12.49
N THR A 687 58.17 61.45 11.98
CA THR A 687 59.32 60.70 12.48
C THR A 687 60.03 61.33 13.67
N LYS A 688 59.88 62.64 13.87
CA LYS A 688 60.39 63.42 15.01
C LYS A 688 59.57 64.70 15.18
N SER A 689 59.68 65.34 16.35
CA SER A 689 59.02 66.61 16.67
C SER A 689 59.67 67.79 15.93
N GLY A 690 58.91 68.86 15.72
CA GLY A 690 59.37 70.08 15.03
C GLY A 690 59.17 70.06 13.51
N GLU A 691 59.71 71.06 12.82
CA GLU A 691 59.50 71.29 11.37
C GLU A 691 60.34 70.37 10.48
N ASP A 692 61.48 69.85 10.98
CA ASP A 692 62.42 69.03 10.21
C ASP A 692 62.05 67.54 10.13
N GLY A 693 60.88 67.14 10.65
CA GLY A 693 60.45 65.74 10.70
C GLY A 693 59.84 65.25 9.38
N ASP A 694 60.33 64.12 8.85
CA ASP A 694 59.64 63.42 7.75
C ASP A 694 58.21 63.06 8.19
N ILE A 695 57.22 63.25 7.32
CA ILE A 695 55.83 62.81 7.51
C ILE A 695 55.68 61.42 6.89
N ALA A 696 55.57 60.39 7.73
CA ALA A 696 55.38 59.01 7.30
C ALA A 696 53.98 58.77 6.72
N PHE A 697 52.98 59.42 7.29
CA PHE A 697 51.60 59.37 6.82
C PHE A 697 50.88 60.68 7.13
N GLN A 698 50.39 61.34 6.09
CA GLN A 698 49.50 62.48 6.17
C GLN A 698 48.08 62.01 5.84
N PHE A 699 47.12 62.39 6.65
CA PHE A 699 45.69 62.35 6.37
C PHE A 699 45.21 63.80 6.30
N LYS A 700 44.97 64.32 5.09
CA LYS A 700 44.46 65.69 4.88
C LYS A 700 43.02 65.63 4.37
N PHE A 701 42.07 66.15 5.14
CA PHE A 701 40.70 66.25 4.70
C PHE A 701 40.43 67.60 4.04
N GLN A 702 39.91 67.56 2.81
CA GLN A 702 39.53 68.71 2.02
C GLN A 702 38.02 68.88 2.00
N PHE A 703 37.52 69.98 2.55
CA PHE A 703 36.07 70.18 2.73
C PHE A 703 35.35 70.42 1.42
N LYS A 704 35.91 71.28 0.56
CA LYS A 704 35.28 71.69 -0.70
C LYS A 704 34.99 70.51 -1.62
N THR A 705 35.85 69.49 -1.58
CA THR A 705 35.78 68.29 -2.43
C THR A 705 35.34 67.04 -1.67
N CYS A 706 35.11 67.13 -0.35
CA CYS A 706 34.84 65.99 0.54
C CYS A 706 35.82 64.82 0.31
N THR A 707 37.08 65.15 0.07
CA THR A 707 38.13 64.21 -0.32
C THR A 707 39.20 64.16 0.76
N VAL A 708 39.71 62.98 1.05
CA VAL A 708 40.92 62.81 1.86
C VAL A 708 42.09 62.58 0.92
N VAL A 709 43.14 63.36 1.11
CA VAL A 709 44.43 63.17 0.45
C VAL A 709 45.38 62.54 1.45
N CYS A 710 45.81 61.32 1.16
CA CYS A 710 46.84 60.64 1.92
C CYS A 710 48.19 60.76 1.23
N ASN A 711 49.24 61.15 1.95
CA ASN A 711 50.58 61.24 1.36
C ASN A 711 51.69 61.04 2.40
N SER A 712 52.94 61.10 1.95
CA SER A 712 54.14 61.07 2.80
C SER A 712 55.09 62.17 2.35
N PHE A 713 55.81 62.78 3.28
CA PHE A 713 56.86 63.77 3.01
C PHE A 713 58.20 63.25 3.53
N LYS A 714 59.18 63.10 2.65
CA LYS A 714 60.47 62.48 3.00
C LYS A 714 61.62 63.28 2.38
N LYS A 715 62.58 63.71 3.19
CA LYS A 715 63.78 64.44 2.75
C LYS A 715 63.46 65.68 1.89
N GLY A 716 62.44 66.44 2.24
CA GLY A 716 62.08 67.68 1.54
C GLY A 716 61.11 67.53 0.36
N GLU A 717 60.72 66.30 0.00
CA GLU A 717 59.84 66.04 -1.14
C GLU A 717 58.55 65.30 -0.75
N TRP A 718 57.44 65.67 -1.39
CA TRP A 718 56.17 64.96 -1.30
C TRP A 718 56.16 63.73 -2.20
N GLY A 719 55.66 62.62 -1.68
CA GLY A 719 55.37 61.42 -2.48
C GLY A 719 54.15 61.60 -3.38
N LYS A 720 53.76 60.51 -4.07
CA LYS A 720 52.54 60.47 -4.89
C LYS A 720 51.30 60.53 -3.98
N PRO A 721 50.39 61.50 -4.12
CA PRO A 721 49.17 61.54 -3.31
C PRO A 721 48.21 60.39 -3.65
N GLU A 722 47.54 59.86 -2.63
CA GLU A 722 46.44 58.90 -2.75
C GLU A 722 45.14 59.59 -2.32
N GLU A 723 44.27 59.89 -3.29
CA GLU A 723 43.01 60.61 -3.05
C GLU A 723 41.83 59.65 -2.92
N THR A 724 41.07 59.77 -1.84
CA THR A 724 39.83 59.01 -1.63
C THR A 724 38.66 59.98 -1.45
N ARG A 725 37.67 59.90 -2.34
CA ARG A 725 36.46 60.76 -2.31
C ARG A 725 35.41 60.23 -1.33
N ASN A 726 34.43 61.07 -1.01
CA ASN A 726 33.26 60.72 -0.19
C ASN A 726 33.61 60.32 1.25
N ALA A 727 34.53 61.05 1.89
CA ALA A 727 34.83 60.80 3.30
C ALA A 727 33.59 61.04 4.18
N PRO A 728 33.25 60.14 5.12
CA PRO A 728 32.05 60.27 5.95
C PRO A 728 32.23 61.29 7.09
N LEU A 729 32.86 62.43 6.81
CA LEU A 729 33.07 63.57 7.70
C LEU A 729 32.15 64.73 7.27
N ARG A 730 31.39 65.29 8.20
CA ARG A 730 30.40 66.36 7.91
C ARG A 730 30.59 67.54 8.86
N LYS A 731 30.40 68.76 8.35
CA LYS A 731 30.45 69.99 9.16
C LYS A 731 29.42 69.94 10.29
N GLY A 732 29.83 70.31 11.50
CA GLY A 732 29.01 70.29 12.71
C GLY A 732 28.85 68.91 13.36
N ASN A 733 29.42 67.84 12.79
CA ASN A 733 29.26 66.48 13.31
C ASN A 733 30.53 65.99 14.01
N THR A 734 30.33 65.13 15.02
CA THR A 734 31.40 64.33 15.61
C THR A 734 31.83 63.23 14.64
N PHE A 735 33.12 62.90 14.66
CA PHE A 735 33.68 61.76 13.93
C PHE A 735 34.62 60.93 14.81
N ASN A 736 34.77 59.67 14.41
CA ASN A 736 35.75 58.74 14.92
C ASN A 736 36.63 58.25 13.77
N ILE A 737 37.96 58.28 13.95
CA ILE A 737 38.93 57.70 13.02
C ILE A 737 39.73 56.65 13.77
N PHE A 738 39.82 55.45 13.19
CA PHE A 738 40.80 54.45 13.57
C PHE A 738 41.84 54.32 12.46
N MET A 739 43.12 54.35 12.82
CA MET A 739 44.23 53.99 11.92
C MET A 739 44.84 52.68 12.43
N VAL A 740 44.49 51.57 11.80
CA VAL A 740 44.98 50.23 12.14
C VAL A 740 46.31 49.99 11.44
N ILE A 741 47.34 49.61 12.20
CA ILE A 741 48.68 49.38 11.69
C ILE A 741 48.82 47.92 11.29
N HIS A 742 48.74 47.65 9.99
CA HIS A 742 49.06 46.33 9.42
C HIS A 742 50.56 46.23 9.12
N PRO A 743 51.12 45.03 8.91
CA PRO A 743 52.51 44.87 8.49
C PRO A 743 52.87 45.64 7.21
N GLU A 744 51.93 45.76 6.27
CA GLU A 744 52.20 46.31 4.93
C GLU A 744 51.59 47.71 4.67
N HIS A 745 50.59 48.12 5.45
CA HIS A 745 49.85 49.35 5.21
C HIS A 745 49.17 49.93 6.48
N TYR A 746 48.76 51.19 6.40
CA TYR A 746 47.78 51.80 7.30
C TYR A 746 46.38 51.52 6.77
N GLU A 747 45.48 50.95 7.57
CA GLU A 747 44.05 50.83 7.25
C GLU A 747 43.27 51.88 8.04
N VAL A 748 42.68 52.85 7.34
CA VAL A 748 41.92 53.96 7.94
C VAL A 748 40.44 53.62 7.92
N ILE A 749 39.81 53.66 9.09
CA ILE A 749 38.38 53.44 9.29
C ILE A 749 37.80 54.75 9.81
N VAL A 750 36.84 55.32 9.09
CA VAL A 750 36.16 56.58 9.47
C VAL A 750 34.69 56.26 9.78
N ASN A 751 34.24 56.59 10.99
CA ASN A 751 32.86 56.35 11.45
C ASN A 751 32.38 54.90 11.24
N GLY A 752 33.25 53.92 11.49
CA GLY A 752 32.93 52.48 11.36
C GLY A 752 33.06 51.91 9.96
N GLN A 753 33.35 52.73 8.95
CA GLN A 753 33.54 52.29 7.58
C GLN A 753 35.03 52.24 7.21
N VAL A 754 35.52 51.12 6.68
CA VAL A 754 36.87 51.03 6.10
C VAL A 754 36.94 52.00 4.91
N PHE A 755 37.78 53.02 5.03
CA PHE A 755 37.79 54.17 4.14
C PHE A 755 39.01 54.17 3.20
N SER A 756 40.22 53.89 3.69
CA SER A 756 41.41 53.81 2.84
C SER A 756 42.48 52.85 3.37
N LYS A 757 43.32 52.33 2.47
CA LYS A 757 44.48 51.49 2.77
C LYS A 757 45.71 52.07 2.10
N VAL A 758 46.68 52.54 2.89
CA VAL A 758 47.86 53.27 2.38
C VAL A 758 49.12 52.52 2.77
N LYS A 759 49.91 52.08 1.79
CA LYS A 759 51.14 51.31 2.03
C LYS A 759 52.16 52.14 2.82
N HIS A 760 52.94 51.46 3.67
CA HIS A 760 54.02 52.11 4.42
C HIS A 760 55.12 52.61 3.47
N ARG A 761 55.39 53.92 3.48
CA ARG A 761 56.48 54.54 2.67
C ARG A 761 57.72 54.89 3.51
N ILE A 762 57.54 54.91 4.83
CA ILE A 762 58.59 55.06 5.83
C ILE A 762 58.44 53.92 6.85
N PRO A 763 59.53 53.27 7.30
CA PRO A 763 59.43 52.20 8.30
C PRO A 763 58.71 52.64 9.57
N LEU A 764 57.72 51.84 10.01
CA LEU A 764 56.86 52.13 11.18
C LEU A 764 57.62 52.51 12.45
N LYS A 765 58.75 51.83 12.71
CA LYS A 765 59.63 52.08 13.88
C LYS A 765 60.18 53.51 13.94
N ARG A 766 60.22 54.23 12.81
CA ARG A 766 60.68 55.62 12.78
C ARG A 766 59.58 56.62 13.13
N VAL A 767 58.31 56.21 13.15
CA VAL A 767 57.17 57.09 13.41
C VAL A 767 56.98 57.24 14.91
N SER A 768 57.14 58.46 15.43
CA SER A 768 57.19 58.72 16.87
C SER A 768 56.37 59.93 17.31
N VAL A 769 55.74 60.66 16.38
CA VAL A 769 55.00 61.89 16.70
C VAL A 769 53.69 61.96 15.93
N MET A 770 52.60 62.28 16.63
CA MET A 770 51.30 62.65 16.08
C MET A 770 51.21 64.17 16.02
N ASN A 771 50.84 64.74 14.88
CA ASN A 771 50.64 66.16 14.70
C ASN A 771 49.26 66.44 14.08
N ILE A 772 48.49 67.36 14.64
CA ILE A 772 47.15 67.71 14.17
C ILE A 772 47.08 69.22 13.97
N THR A 773 46.69 69.65 12.77
CA THR A 773 46.64 71.07 12.37
C THR A 773 45.41 71.36 11.51
N GLY A 774 45.07 72.64 11.35
CA GLY A 774 43.91 73.10 10.58
C GLY A 774 42.63 73.18 11.41
N ASN A 775 41.47 73.28 10.74
CA ASN A 775 40.21 73.63 11.39
C ASN A 775 39.44 72.37 11.85
N VAL A 776 39.78 71.88 13.04
CA VAL A 776 39.15 70.72 13.68
C VAL A 776 39.20 70.84 15.20
N ASP A 777 38.13 70.44 15.89
CA ASP A 777 38.15 70.30 17.34
C ASP A 777 38.44 68.84 17.69
N MET A 778 39.59 68.55 18.30
CA MET A 778 39.96 67.18 18.65
C MET A 778 39.66 66.91 20.11
N ASN A 779 38.76 65.97 20.39
CA ASN A 779 38.29 65.69 21.75
C ASN A 779 39.13 64.63 22.45
N THR A 780 39.61 63.62 21.71
CA THR A 780 40.37 62.51 22.28
C THR A 780 41.33 61.90 21.27
N PHE A 781 42.56 61.63 21.72
CA PHE A 781 43.53 60.75 21.07
C PHE A 781 43.90 59.61 22.01
N SER A 782 44.04 58.39 21.49
CA SER A 782 44.45 57.22 22.28
C SER A 782 45.12 56.17 21.40
N ILE A 783 45.96 55.34 22.02
CA ILE A 783 46.62 54.21 21.38
C ILE A 783 46.01 52.92 21.93
N ILE A 784 45.66 52.01 21.03
CA ILE A 784 45.14 50.69 21.36
C ILE A 784 46.24 49.67 21.04
N GLU A 785 46.69 48.97 22.08
CA GLU A 785 47.61 47.84 21.98
C GLU A 785 46.88 46.58 22.47
N VAL A 786 46.86 45.51 21.69
CA VAL A 786 46.34 44.22 22.14
C VAL A 786 47.49 43.46 22.80
N SER A 787 47.44 43.30 24.11
CA SER A 787 48.38 42.46 24.86
C SER A 787 47.96 40.98 24.82
N LEU A 788 48.92 40.10 24.52
CA LEU A 788 48.81 38.64 24.56
C LEU A 788 48.56 38.15 25.99
N SER A 789 47.32 38.20 26.50
CA SER A 789 47.00 37.56 27.78
C SER A 789 45.50 37.26 28.00
N TYR A 790 44.75 36.79 27.00
CA TYR A 790 43.39 36.24 27.24
C TYR A 790 42.96 35.26 26.15
N SER A 791 43.62 34.10 26.07
CA SER A 791 43.03 32.87 25.48
C SER A 791 43.89 31.61 25.71
N TYR A 792 44.64 31.53 26.83
CA TYR A 792 45.28 30.28 27.27
C TYR A 792 44.48 29.52 28.34
N THR A 793 43.28 30.00 28.71
CA THR A 793 42.46 29.42 29.79
C THR A 793 41.24 28.60 29.33
N TYR A 794 41.14 28.24 28.04
CA TYR A 794 40.06 27.37 27.54
C TYR A 794 40.50 25.97 27.07
N PHE A 795 41.69 25.50 27.44
CA PHE A 795 42.14 24.14 27.09
C PHE A 795 42.79 23.31 28.20
N ILE A 796 42.62 23.67 29.47
CA ILE A 796 42.86 22.72 30.56
C ILE A 796 41.76 22.85 31.62
N SER A 797 40.64 22.16 31.41
CA SER A 797 39.92 21.51 32.51
C SER A 797 39.13 20.31 31.99
N SER A 798 39.27 19.19 32.69
CA SER A 798 38.58 17.89 32.57
C SER A 798 39.26 16.78 31.75
N THR A 799 40.31 16.19 32.30
CA THR A 799 40.27 14.81 32.85
C THR A 799 41.65 14.45 33.43
N ASP A 800 41.76 14.47 34.76
CA ASP A 800 42.59 13.52 35.50
C ASP A 800 42.11 13.55 36.95
N HIS A 801 41.23 12.62 37.30
CA HIS A 801 41.04 12.10 38.66
C HIS A 801 40.00 10.96 38.68
N ILE A 802 40.48 9.74 38.42
CA ILE A 802 40.26 8.50 39.22
C ILE A 802 41.47 7.61 38.86
N GLY A 803 42.33 7.07 39.71
CA GLY A 803 42.48 7.09 41.16
C GLY A 803 43.62 6.12 41.49
N THR A 804 44.59 6.54 42.29
CA THR A 804 45.46 5.62 43.05
C THR A 804 45.96 6.35 44.30
N LEU A 805 45.28 6.11 45.43
CA LEU A 805 45.81 6.36 46.76
C LEU A 805 45.43 5.15 47.64
N CYS A 806 46.28 4.12 47.59
CA CYS A 806 46.49 3.23 48.73
C CYS A 806 47.86 3.59 49.31
N SER A 807 47.85 4.36 50.39
CA SER A 807 48.94 4.42 51.37
C SER A 807 48.41 5.14 52.62
N SER A 808 47.83 4.35 53.52
CA SER A 808 47.70 4.73 54.93
C SER A 808 49.02 4.47 55.62
N MET A 809 49.44 5.41 56.45
CA MET A 809 50.59 5.32 57.34
C MET A 809 50.06 5.12 58.78
N ILE A 810 50.83 4.35 59.57
CA ILE A 810 50.83 4.25 61.06
C ILE A 810 49.77 3.23 61.58
N ILE A 811 50.12 2.17 62.33
CA ILE A 811 50.59 2.16 63.73
C ILE A 811 51.43 0.90 64.05
N ASN A 812 52.41 1.12 64.94
CA ASN A 812 53.23 0.18 65.71
C ASN A 812 52.49 -0.97 66.42
N ASN A 813 53.29 -2.01 66.73
CA ASN A 813 53.07 -3.16 67.62
C ASN A 813 52.27 -4.34 67.07
#